data_AF-A0A953UPI2-F1
#
_entry.id   AF-A0A953UPI2-F1
#
_cell.length_a   1.000
_cell.length_b   1.000
_cell.length_c   1.000
_cell.angle_alpha   90.00
_cell.angle_beta   90.00
_cell.angle_gamma   90.00
#
_symmetry.space_group_name_H-M   'P 1'
#
loop_
_entity.id
_entity.type
_entity.pdbx_description
1 polymer ?
#
loop_
_entity_poly.entity_id
_entity_poly.type
_entity_poly.pdbx_seq_one_letter_code
_entity_poly.pdbx_strand_id
1 'polypeptide(L)'
;MGVAVASGPYGTLWSTACDGSIISVAPTPNFSVIAASSVAGSGYLLNHNGSVLWRRDLGEESWAAAISEDGSVAAFGTANKKPAGGAVQIFSRQGDALWSYDIGAPVWGVSLSSSGEFLYVGSWDNRVRVFRHRQDEWVPEAEQTFGAAGIYGVAASAGGERALVTVYDEGVLLVDHRLKVLHRFPCADAGYETRISRDGRRGTVGLRGGRVLQMDCSEHTSVCLDPRVTRQAIGGAATTADGRLIVLGCFDGNVYALNREGRVLWRYPSPGEVWSVYISEDGGLLCFGSGDRCVRLVAVLTNCQALAEVEAGEQRILQSAPAPRTKTDFTEAVTCLYQRYGLMEYGASRLLEFAEQLGEDCAQTAAHQLLEADVNAHPAHTGSQFLLAGLEWRRGNFARAGALFVESGREESFRLRAMLNAGDCFQAAGLESAAMSCFRRAREQYINADEMRVLYNLASSYQERGNIAEAITHYAVLLAWDPNYRDVSSRLEDLRRREPHTRAAAMPPDQQGAPPLSLLGPDIPRQDEVDRSLMAVLRARSKELHVSPSQRNRMLEALDSCLASHYLAQSQGDPSLSYDEFTYARYDRLPPEDEGKKALEAVNLFAVIKQMPRLDTSLDIGAATGRHPTAMAGMGVAAFGIDIEERGVVYASRHRGVQRWPQYLVGDGRRLPFRDESFDLVTCMMGTVAHLPAEGQQQLCREAARCLRPNGRLVVSTWDNDCRHLTFLSIYNQEQKELVRRNSLEAEAYAGLFRQAGLEFEQQVPFALLPDVFSYELRVRGMTAESLRRLVEADLAARASFPKMHGQMFLAVAAKPSRGAGPSSTR
;
A
#
# COMPACT_ATOMS: atom_id res chain seq x y z
N MET A 1 -7.93 -32.94 10.50
CA MET A 1 -6.66 -32.22 10.72
C MET A 1 -6.99 -30.99 11.54
N GLY A 2 -6.36 -30.83 12.71
CA GLY A 2 -6.64 -29.71 13.61
C GLY A 2 -6.15 -28.41 12.99
N VAL A 3 -7.08 -27.66 12.40
CA VAL A 3 -6.86 -26.27 12.01
C VAL A 3 -6.76 -25.50 13.32
N ALA A 4 -5.59 -24.92 13.60
CA ALA A 4 -5.46 -23.93 14.67
C ALA A 4 -6.60 -22.93 14.49
N VAL A 5 -7.39 -22.69 15.54
CA VAL A 5 -8.55 -21.78 15.52
C VAL A 5 -8.07 -20.45 14.93
N ALA A 6 -8.35 -20.22 13.65
CA ALA A 6 -7.89 -19.03 12.97
C ALA A 6 -8.66 -17.87 13.59
N SER A 7 -7.95 -16.83 14.00
CA SER A 7 -8.50 -15.66 14.67
C SER A 7 -9.20 -14.70 13.69
N GLY A 8 -9.84 -15.21 12.64
CA GLY A 8 -10.41 -14.43 11.54
C GLY A 8 -11.32 -15.30 10.65
N PRO A 9 -12.02 -14.70 9.68
CA PRO A 9 -13.06 -15.39 8.89
C PRO A 9 -12.52 -16.37 7.83
N TYR A 10 -11.20 -16.42 7.68
CA TYR A 10 -10.49 -17.29 6.74
C TYR A 10 -9.07 -17.60 7.24
N GLY A 11 -8.41 -18.56 6.59
CA GLY A 11 -7.00 -18.88 6.80
C GLY A 11 -6.32 -19.34 5.52
N THR A 12 -5.18 -18.74 5.16
CA THR A 12 -4.40 -19.17 3.99
C THR A 12 -3.83 -20.58 4.23
N LEU A 13 -4.18 -21.53 3.37
CA LEU A 13 -3.65 -22.90 3.42
C LEU A 13 -2.25 -22.95 2.79
N TRP A 14 -2.09 -22.35 1.61
CA TRP A 14 -0.80 -22.21 0.93
C TRP A 14 -0.83 -21.11 -0.14
N SER A 15 0.37 -20.70 -0.54
CA SER A 15 0.62 -19.75 -1.63
C SER A 15 1.78 -20.26 -2.48
N THR A 16 1.57 -20.44 -3.77
CA THR A 16 2.60 -20.95 -4.70
C THR A 16 2.97 -19.87 -5.70
N ALA A 17 4.24 -19.48 -5.69
CA ALA A 17 4.79 -18.51 -6.63
C ALA A 17 5.01 -19.15 -8.01
N CYS A 18 4.64 -18.41 -9.05
CA CYS A 18 4.76 -18.75 -10.45
C CYS A 18 5.70 -17.76 -11.17
N ASP A 19 5.92 -17.98 -12.47
CA ASP A 19 6.84 -17.18 -13.28
C ASP A 19 6.33 -15.76 -13.60
N GLY A 20 5.01 -15.61 -13.68
CA GLY A 20 4.32 -14.37 -14.04
C GLY A 20 2.96 -14.25 -13.36
N SER A 21 2.27 -13.13 -13.62
CA SER A 21 0.95 -12.83 -13.04
C SER A 21 -0.06 -13.90 -13.40
N ILE A 22 -0.80 -14.39 -12.41
CA ILE A 22 -1.81 -15.43 -12.63
C ILE A 22 -3.15 -14.77 -12.94
N ILE A 23 -3.66 -15.02 -14.15
CA ILE A 23 -4.88 -14.38 -14.65
C ILE A 23 -6.11 -15.27 -14.51
N SER A 24 -5.94 -16.58 -14.66
CA SER A 24 -7.05 -17.54 -14.56
C SER A 24 -6.61 -18.75 -13.75
N VAL A 25 -7.50 -19.22 -12.87
CA VAL A 25 -7.34 -20.46 -12.11
C VAL A 25 -8.59 -21.30 -12.31
N ALA A 26 -8.46 -22.62 -12.36
CA ALA A 26 -9.57 -23.57 -12.48
C ALA A 26 -9.31 -24.82 -11.64
N PRO A 27 -9.97 -24.98 -10.47
CA PRO A 27 -9.86 -26.16 -9.62
C PRO A 27 -10.85 -27.26 -10.02
N THR A 28 -10.52 -28.52 -9.70
CA THR A 28 -11.54 -29.58 -9.57
C THR A 28 -12.49 -29.24 -8.42
N PRO A 29 -13.73 -29.79 -8.34
CA PRO A 29 -14.69 -29.37 -7.32
C PRO A 29 -14.22 -29.56 -5.87
N ASN A 30 -13.37 -30.56 -5.64
CA ASN A 30 -12.75 -30.85 -4.35
C ASN A 30 -11.39 -30.16 -4.15
N PHE A 31 -10.97 -29.30 -5.09
CA PHE A 31 -9.68 -28.60 -5.09
C PHE A 31 -8.47 -29.55 -5.02
N SER A 32 -8.65 -30.81 -5.43
CA SER A 32 -7.57 -31.80 -5.44
C SER A 32 -6.48 -31.46 -6.45
N VAL A 33 -6.87 -30.83 -7.55
CA VAL A 33 -6.03 -30.37 -8.64
C VAL A 33 -6.51 -28.98 -9.08
N ILE A 34 -5.57 -28.09 -9.42
CA ILE A 34 -5.84 -26.71 -9.83
C ILE A 34 -5.03 -26.42 -11.09
N ALA A 35 -5.70 -26.08 -12.19
CA ALA A 35 -5.07 -25.50 -13.38
C ALA A 35 -4.90 -23.99 -13.21
N ALA A 36 -3.81 -23.41 -13.71
CA ALA A 36 -3.59 -21.97 -13.66
C ALA A 36 -2.85 -21.43 -14.89
N SER A 37 -3.22 -20.23 -15.33
CA SER A 37 -2.66 -19.52 -16.49
C SER A 37 -1.86 -18.30 -16.08
N SER A 38 -0.65 -18.21 -16.61
CA SER A 38 0.29 -17.11 -16.39
C SER A 38 0.47 -16.24 -17.63
N VAL A 39 0.52 -14.91 -17.45
CA VAL A 39 0.85 -13.96 -18.54
C VAL A 39 2.25 -14.21 -19.11
N ALA A 40 3.15 -14.84 -18.35
CA ALA A 40 4.47 -15.23 -18.86
C ALA A 40 4.43 -16.37 -19.90
N GLY A 41 3.23 -16.83 -20.26
CA GLY A 41 2.99 -17.88 -21.26
C GLY A 41 3.07 -19.29 -20.73
N SER A 42 2.95 -19.46 -19.41
CA SER A 42 2.95 -20.77 -18.78
C SER A 42 1.55 -21.24 -18.38
N GLY A 43 1.26 -22.52 -18.64
CA GLY A 43 0.18 -23.28 -18.02
C GLY A 43 0.72 -24.12 -16.87
N TYR A 44 0.00 -24.13 -15.75
CA TYR A 44 0.35 -24.89 -14.56
C TYR A 44 -0.74 -25.87 -14.18
N LEU A 45 -0.33 -26.99 -13.60
CA LEU A 45 -1.21 -27.88 -12.83
C LEU A 45 -0.62 -28.08 -11.44
N LEU A 46 -1.40 -27.77 -10.40
CA LEU A 46 -1.01 -27.88 -9.00
C LEU A 46 -1.87 -28.92 -8.30
N ASN A 47 -1.34 -29.54 -7.25
CA ASN A 47 -2.12 -30.40 -6.36
C ASN A 47 -2.72 -29.62 -5.17
N HIS A 48 -3.54 -30.29 -4.36
CA HIS A 48 -4.17 -29.73 -3.15
C HIS A 48 -3.22 -29.11 -2.12
N ASN A 49 -1.93 -29.43 -2.16
CA ASN A 49 -0.90 -28.88 -1.27
C ASN A 49 -0.10 -27.74 -1.90
N GLY A 50 -0.50 -27.26 -3.08
CA GLY A 50 0.18 -26.20 -3.82
C GLY A 50 1.45 -26.64 -4.53
N SER A 51 1.78 -27.94 -4.55
CA SER A 51 2.92 -28.43 -5.32
C SER A 51 2.59 -28.45 -6.80
N VAL A 52 3.49 -27.92 -7.63
CA VAL A 52 3.38 -27.95 -9.09
C VAL A 52 3.58 -29.39 -9.56
N LEU A 53 2.53 -29.98 -10.13
CA LEU A 53 2.59 -31.29 -10.80
C LEU A 53 3.35 -31.17 -12.11
N TRP A 54 3.05 -30.13 -12.89
CA TRP A 54 3.81 -29.76 -14.08
C TRP A 54 3.60 -28.28 -14.43
N ARG A 55 4.53 -27.77 -15.24
CA ARG A 55 4.47 -26.48 -15.93
C ARG A 55 4.74 -26.71 -17.42
N ARG A 56 3.95 -26.09 -18.28
CA ARG A 56 4.13 -26.12 -19.74
C ARG A 56 4.25 -24.70 -20.28
N ASP A 57 5.17 -24.53 -21.21
CA ASP A 57 5.28 -23.33 -22.03
C ASP A 57 4.25 -23.43 -23.15
N LEU A 58 3.38 -22.44 -23.23
CA LEU A 58 2.28 -22.35 -24.19
C LEU A 58 2.64 -21.44 -25.38
N GLY A 59 3.84 -20.84 -25.39
CA GLY A 59 4.40 -20.03 -26.49
C GLY A 59 3.95 -18.57 -26.52
N GLU A 60 2.75 -18.27 -26.05
CA GLU A 60 2.18 -16.91 -25.94
C GLU A 60 1.56 -16.70 -24.56
N GLU A 61 1.18 -15.46 -24.21
CA GLU A 61 0.55 -15.16 -22.92
C GLU A 61 -0.67 -16.06 -22.68
N SER A 62 -0.79 -16.67 -21.51
CA SER A 62 -1.94 -17.52 -21.17
C SER A 62 -2.94 -16.74 -20.33
N TRP A 63 -4.19 -16.66 -20.81
CA TRP A 63 -5.22 -15.81 -20.21
C TRP A 63 -6.41 -16.58 -19.64
N ALA A 64 -6.62 -17.82 -20.06
CA ALA A 64 -7.75 -18.62 -19.61
C ALA A 64 -7.31 -20.05 -19.26
N ALA A 65 -7.88 -20.63 -18.21
CA ALA A 65 -7.67 -22.02 -17.79
C ALA A 65 -9.02 -22.69 -17.50
N ALA A 66 -9.14 -23.97 -17.84
CA ALA A 66 -10.26 -24.82 -17.45
C ALA A 66 -9.76 -26.25 -17.15
N ILE A 67 -10.48 -26.98 -16.32
CA ILE A 67 -10.15 -28.38 -15.97
C ILE A 67 -11.43 -29.21 -15.93
N SER A 68 -11.35 -30.48 -16.35
CA SER A 68 -12.44 -31.44 -16.16
C SER A 68 -12.61 -31.79 -14.69
N GLU A 69 -13.79 -32.29 -14.32
CA GLU A 69 -14.14 -32.53 -12.92
C GLU A 69 -13.27 -33.58 -12.24
N ASP A 70 -12.90 -34.61 -13.00
CA ASP A 70 -12.00 -35.69 -12.58
C ASP A 70 -10.50 -35.29 -12.62
N GLY A 71 -10.20 -34.09 -13.13
CA GLY A 71 -8.86 -33.57 -13.32
C GLY A 71 -8.05 -34.32 -14.38
N SER A 72 -8.69 -35.07 -15.28
CA SER A 72 -8.02 -35.84 -16.34
C SER A 72 -7.46 -34.94 -17.44
N VAL A 73 -8.16 -33.85 -17.78
CA VAL A 73 -7.77 -32.90 -18.82
C VAL A 73 -7.83 -31.46 -18.34
N ALA A 74 -6.85 -30.66 -18.76
CA ALA A 74 -6.80 -29.22 -18.51
C ALA A 74 -6.63 -28.47 -19.84
N ALA A 75 -7.44 -27.43 -20.06
CA ALA A 75 -7.44 -26.61 -21.26
C ALA A 75 -6.93 -25.19 -20.95
N PHE A 76 -6.16 -24.62 -21.87
CA PHE A 76 -5.55 -23.30 -21.74
C PHE A 76 -5.80 -22.47 -22.99
N GLY A 77 -6.24 -21.24 -22.80
CA GLY A 77 -6.41 -20.24 -23.86
C GLY A 77 -5.23 -19.26 -23.86
N THR A 78 -4.61 -19.11 -25.02
CA THR A 78 -3.48 -18.20 -25.23
C THR A 78 -3.91 -16.96 -26.01
N ALA A 79 -3.16 -15.87 -25.82
CA ALA A 79 -3.39 -14.63 -26.52
C ALA A 79 -2.07 -13.90 -26.81
N ASN A 80 -2.00 -13.34 -28.00
CA ASN A 80 -1.01 -12.37 -28.39
C ASN A 80 -1.70 -11.15 -28.99
N LYS A 81 -1.24 -9.96 -28.61
CA LYS A 81 -1.85 -8.69 -29.04
C LYS A 81 -1.28 -8.21 -30.36
N LYS A 82 -0.03 -8.57 -30.72
CA LYS A 82 0.69 -8.05 -31.89
C LYS A 82 1.67 -9.08 -32.49
N PRO A 83 1.32 -9.77 -33.60
CA PRO A 83 0.00 -9.75 -34.26
C PRO A 83 -1.08 -10.33 -33.34
N ALA A 84 -2.34 -9.96 -33.58
CA ALA A 84 -3.46 -10.55 -32.86
C ALA A 84 -3.53 -12.04 -33.19
N GLY A 85 -3.40 -12.90 -32.20
CA GLY A 85 -3.35 -14.35 -32.36
C GLY A 85 -3.67 -15.05 -31.04
N GLY A 86 -3.89 -16.35 -31.12
CA GLY A 86 -4.18 -17.16 -29.94
C GLY A 86 -4.63 -18.56 -30.34
N ALA A 87 -4.32 -19.51 -29.48
CA ALA A 87 -4.68 -20.92 -29.62
C ALA A 87 -5.29 -21.45 -28.33
N VAL A 88 -6.02 -22.55 -28.44
CA VAL A 88 -6.41 -23.37 -27.31
C VAL A 88 -5.60 -24.65 -27.30
N GLN A 89 -5.09 -25.04 -26.12
CA GLN A 89 -4.26 -26.23 -25.93
C GLN A 89 -4.79 -27.06 -24.77
N ILE A 90 -4.85 -28.38 -24.92
CA ILE A 90 -5.34 -29.32 -23.92
C ILE A 90 -4.21 -30.28 -23.52
N PHE A 91 -4.06 -30.47 -22.21
CA PHE A 91 -3.06 -31.35 -21.63
C PHE A 91 -3.70 -32.40 -20.72
N SER A 92 -3.06 -33.56 -20.64
CA SER A 92 -3.39 -34.60 -19.66
C SER A 92 -3.01 -34.15 -18.25
N ARG A 93 -3.53 -34.86 -17.23
CA ARG A 93 -3.08 -34.70 -15.84
C ARG A 93 -1.57 -34.88 -15.65
N GLN A 94 -0.92 -35.70 -16.49
CA GLN A 94 0.52 -35.94 -16.48
C GLN A 94 1.30 -34.86 -17.26
N GLY A 95 0.59 -33.99 -17.98
CA GLY A 95 1.17 -32.87 -18.72
C GLY A 95 1.51 -33.24 -20.18
N ASP A 96 0.94 -34.31 -20.72
CA ASP A 96 1.08 -34.66 -22.14
C ASP A 96 0.17 -33.78 -22.97
N ALA A 97 0.65 -33.23 -24.08
CA ALA A 97 -0.18 -32.47 -25.01
C ALA A 97 -1.14 -33.42 -25.73
N LEU A 98 -2.44 -33.25 -25.49
CA LEU A 98 -3.49 -34.08 -26.07
C LEU A 98 -4.03 -33.48 -27.36
N TRP A 99 -4.20 -32.16 -27.39
CA TRP A 99 -4.81 -31.48 -28.52
C TRP A 99 -4.47 -29.98 -28.53
N SER A 100 -4.45 -29.38 -29.72
CA SER A 100 -4.27 -27.94 -29.89
C SER A 100 -5.04 -27.45 -31.12
N TYR A 101 -5.58 -26.24 -31.04
CA TYR A 101 -6.28 -25.62 -32.16
C TYR A 101 -5.96 -24.12 -32.22
N ASP A 102 -5.54 -23.67 -33.40
CA ASP A 102 -5.27 -22.26 -33.66
C ASP A 102 -6.59 -21.52 -33.92
N ILE A 103 -6.90 -20.57 -33.03
CA ILE A 103 -8.11 -19.76 -33.11
C ILE A 103 -7.87 -18.55 -34.03
N GLY A 104 -6.62 -18.13 -34.21
CA GLY A 104 -6.26 -16.94 -35.00
C GLY A 104 -6.68 -15.61 -34.35
N ALA A 105 -7.10 -15.64 -33.08
CA ALA A 105 -7.48 -14.46 -32.30
C ALA A 105 -7.22 -14.70 -30.81
N PRO A 106 -6.95 -13.64 -30.02
CA PRO A 106 -6.77 -13.75 -28.57
C PRO A 106 -7.92 -14.52 -27.89
N VAL A 107 -7.57 -15.55 -27.12
CA VAL A 107 -8.52 -16.36 -26.35
C VAL A 107 -8.57 -15.86 -24.91
N TRP A 108 -9.68 -15.22 -24.53
CA TRP A 108 -9.86 -14.66 -23.19
C TRP A 108 -10.63 -15.57 -22.25
N GLY A 109 -11.40 -16.53 -22.78
CA GLY A 109 -12.19 -17.46 -21.98
C GLY A 109 -12.17 -18.88 -22.54
N VAL A 110 -11.95 -19.85 -21.64
CA VAL A 110 -12.15 -21.27 -21.93
C VAL A 110 -12.96 -21.91 -20.81
N SER A 111 -13.83 -22.86 -21.14
CA SER A 111 -14.61 -23.58 -20.14
C SER A 111 -14.89 -25.01 -20.59
N LEU A 112 -14.77 -25.97 -19.67
CA LEU A 112 -15.04 -27.39 -19.91
C LEU A 112 -16.31 -27.81 -19.18
N SER A 113 -17.08 -28.72 -19.78
CA SER A 113 -18.10 -29.48 -19.03
C SER A 113 -17.44 -30.40 -17.99
N SER A 114 -18.19 -30.86 -17.00
CA SER A 114 -17.66 -31.74 -15.94
C SER A 114 -16.98 -32.99 -16.51
N SER A 115 -17.57 -33.58 -17.55
CA SER A 115 -17.04 -34.76 -18.24
C SER A 115 -15.84 -34.47 -19.16
N GLY A 116 -15.53 -33.20 -19.44
CA GLY A 116 -14.61 -32.81 -20.51
C GLY A 116 -15.15 -33.03 -21.93
N GLU A 117 -16.42 -33.42 -22.08
CA GLU A 117 -17.04 -33.67 -23.39
C GLU A 117 -17.17 -32.38 -24.21
N PHE A 118 -17.51 -31.25 -23.60
CA PHE A 118 -17.68 -29.97 -24.28
C PHE A 118 -16.60 -28.99 -23.84
N LEU A 119 -15.99 -28.32 -24.82
CA LEU A 119 -15.08 -27.19 -24.63
C LEU A 119 -15.67 -25.95 -25.29
N TYR A 120 -15.89 -24.90 -24.50
CA TYR A 120 -16.30 -23.58 -24.96
C TYR A 120 -15.10 -22.65 -25.00
N VAL A 121 -14.95 -21.91 -26.08
CA VAL A 121 -13.85 -20.96 -26.30
C VAL A 121 -14.44 -19.61 -26.70
N GLY A 122 -14.14 -18.57 -25.91
CA GLY A 122 -14.47 -17.19 -26.20
C GLY A 122 -13.23 -16.39 -26.62
N SER A 123 -13.33 -15.68 -27.74
CA SER A 123 -12.21 -14.96 -28.34
C SER A 123 -12.51 -13.49 -28.67
N TRP A 124 -11.46 -12.71 -28.90
CA TRP A 124 -11.51 -11.28 -29.22
C TRP A 124 -12.18 -10.96 -30.56
N ASP A 125 -12.28 -11.94 -31.47
CA ASP A 125 -12.98 -11.80 -32.76
C ASP A 125 -14.52 -11.83 -32.63
N ASN A 126 -15.02 -11.64 -31.41
CA ASN A 126 -16.44 -11.63 -31.03
C ASN A 126 -17.12 -13.00 -31.19
N ARG A 127 -16.36 -14.09 -31.34
CA ARG A 127 -16.91 -15.44 -31.54
C ARG A 127 -16.82 -16.31 -30.30
N VAL A 128 -17.81 -17.18 -30.18
CA VAL A 128 -17.76 -18.36 -29.32
C VAL A 128 -17.67 -19.59 -30.22
N ARG A 129 -16.77 -20.50 -29.87
CA ARG A 129 -16.59 -21.80 -30.52
C ARG A 129 -16.82 -22.91 -29.50
N VAL A 130 -17.52 -23.95 -29.92
CA VAL A 130 -17.77 -25.16 -29.13
C VAL A 130 -17.10 -26.32 -29.82
N PHE A 131 -16.28 -27.06 -29.08
CA PHE A 131 -15.69 -28.32 -29.51
C PHE A 131 -16.24 -29.46 -28.66
N ARG A 132 -16.45 -30.60 -29.30
CA ARG A 132 -16.93 -31.81 -28.64
C ARG A 132 -15.88 -32.90 -28.70
N HIS A 133 -15.59 -33.51 -27.57
CA HIS A 133 -14.71 -34.65 -27.48
C HIS A 133 -15.43 -35.91 -27.97
N ARG A 134 -14.94 -36.51 -29.06
CA ARG A 134 -15.45 -37.76 -29.65
C ARG A 134 -14.27 -38.61 -30.08
N GLN A 135 -14.24 -39.89 -29.66
CA GLN A 135 -13.23 -40.86 -30.09
C GLN A 135 -11.78 -40.34 -29.94
N ASP A 136 -11.45 -39.78 -28.77
CA ASP A 136 -10.13 -39.23 -28.42
C ASP A 136 -9.69 -37.97 -29.20
N GLU A 137 -10.61 -37.27 -29.86
CA GLU A 137 -10.34 -36.00 -30.53
C GLU A 137 -11.42 -34.95 -30.20
N TRP A 138 -11.03 -33.67 -30.12
CA TRP A 138 -11.97 -32.55 -30.02
C TRP A 138 -12.32 -32.03 -31.41
N VAL A 139 -13.58 -32.20 -31.79
CA VAL A 139 -14.09 -31.77 -33.11
C VAL A 139 -14.97 -30.51 -32.98
N PRO A 140 -14.91 -29.55 -33.91
CA PRO A 140 -15.81 -28.40 -33.91
C PRO A 140 -17.29 -28.83 -33.95
N GLU A 141 -18.11 -28.29 -33.05
CA GLU A 141 -19.56 -28.57 -32.98
C GLU A 141 -20.41 -27.36 -33.31
N ALA A 142 -20.01 -26.16 -32.87
CA ALA A 142 -20.72 -24.91 -33.15
C ALA A 142 -19.77 -23.70 -33.15
N GLU A 143 -20.08 -22.69 -33.97
CA GLU A 143 -19.41 -21.39 -33.96
C GLU A 143 -20.45 -20.29 -34.20
N GLN A 144 -20.41 -19.23 -33.41
CA GLN A 144 -21.29 -18.07 -33.59
C GLN A 144 -20.63 -16.78 -33.12
N THR A 145 -20.95 -15.69 -33.82
CA THR A 145 -20.57 -14.32 -33.43
C THR A 145 -21.64 -13.72 -32.51
N PHE A 146 -21.20 -13.13 -31.40
CA PHE A 146 -22.04 -12.41 -30.46
C PHE A 146 -21.55 -10.98 -30.29
N GLY A 147 -22.37 -10.01 -30.73
CA GLY A 147 -22.07 -8.60 -30.58
C GLY A 147 -20.92 -8.10 -31.47
N ALA A 148 -20.46 -6.90 -31.16
CA ALA A 148 -19.34 -6.20 -31.78
C ALA A 148 -18.12 -6.06 -30.86
N ALA A 149 -18.21 -6.53 -29.61
CA ALA A 149 -17.15 -6.55 -28.62
C ALA A 149 -16.63 -7.97 -28.34
N GLY A 150 -15.39 -8.07 -27.85
CA GLY A 150 -14.73 -9.35 -27.59
C GLY A 150 -15.45 -10.18 -26.53
N ILE A 151 -15.30 -11.51 -26.60
CA ILE A 151 -15.84 -12.44 -25.60
C ILE A 151 -14.80 -12.62 -24.49
N TYR A 152 -15.14 -12.16 -23.28
CA TYR A 152 -14.22 -12.14 -22.12
C TYR A 152 -14.48 -13.27 -21.12
N GLY A 153 -15.69 -13.82 -21.10
CA GLY A 153 -16.07 -14.86 -20.16
C GLY A 153 -16.93 -15.92 -20.82
N VAL A 154 -16.62 -17.18 -20.59
CA VAL A 154 -17.46 -18.33 -20.94
C VAL A 154 -17.52 -19.28 -19.75
N ALA A 155 -18.71 -19.77 -19.40
CA ALA A 155 -18.89 -20.74 -18.31
C ALA A 155 -19.90 -21.81 -18.69
N ALA A 156 -19.43 -23.03 -18.93
CA ALA A 156 -20.27 -24.18 -19.23
C ALA A 156 -20.93 -24.73 -17.96
N SER A 157 -22.18 -25.18 -18.08
CA SER A 157 -22.82 -25.98 -17.04
C SER A 157 -22.14 -27.34 -16.90
N ALA A 158 -22.32 -28.02 -15.77
CA ALA A 158 -21.72 -29.34 -15.51
C ALA A 158 -22.00 -30.35 -16.64
N GLY A 159 -23.23 -30.37 -17.16
CA GLY A 159 -23.63 -31.23 -18.27
C GLY A 159 -23.18 -30.75 -19.66
N GLY A 160 -22.62 -29.54 -19.79
CA GLY A 160 -22.17 -28.96 -21.06
C GLY A 160 -23.28 -28.50 -22.00
N GLU A 161 -24.55 -28.77 -21.69
CA GLU A 161 -25.70 -28.45 -22.56
C GLU A 161 -26.01 -26.95 -22.64
N ARG A 162 -25.55 -26.16 -21.66
CA ARG A 162 -25.76 -24.71 -21.56
C ARG A 162 -24.47 -24.02 -21.15
N ALA A 163 -24.30 -22.76 -21.56
CA ALA A 163 -23.20 -21.93 -21.11
C ALA A 163 -23.63 -20.47 -20.95
N LEU A 164 -22.96 -19.76 -20.04
CA LEU A 164 -22.99 -18.30 -20.01
C LEU A 164 -21.87 -17.72 -20.86
N VAL A 165 -22.15 -16.62 -21.55
CA VAL A 165 -21.22 -15.91 -22.43
C VAL A 165 -21.24 -14.43 -22.09
N THR A 166 -20.11 -13.87 -21.69
CA THR A 166 -19.94 -12.43 -21.43
C THR A 166 -19.33 -11.74 -22.64
N VAL A 167 -20.10 -10.81 -23.19
CA VAL A 167 -19.68 -9.92 -24.28
C VAL A 167 -19.27 -8.60 -23.63
N TYR A 168 -18.00 -8.21 -23.78
CA TYR A 168 -17.33 -7.23 -22.90
C TYR A 168 -18.18 -5.99 -22.59
N ASP A 169 -18.85 -5.37 -23.56
CA ASP A 169 -19.68 -4.15 -23.35
C ASP A 169 -21.17 -4.34 -23.66
N GLU A 170 -21.65 -5.57 -23.87
CA GLU A 170 -23.04 -5.84 -24.30
C GLU A 170 -23.85 -6.71 -23.32
N GLY A 171 -23.21 -7.18 -22.24
CA GLY A 171 -23.85 -7.98 -21.19
C GLY A 171 -23.58 -9.47 -21.30
N VAL A 172 -24.48 -10.27 -20.71
CA VAL A 172 -24.30 -11.73 -20.59
C VAL A 172 -25.42 -12.47 -21.30
N LEU A 173 -25.08 -13.56 -21.99
CA LEU A 173 -26.02 -14.42 -22.70
C LEU A 173 -26.03 -15.81 -22.06
N LEU A 174 -27.21 -16.41 -21.93
CA LEU A 174 -27.34 -17.84 -21.69
C LEU A 174 -27.59 -18.52 -23.03
N VAL A 175 -26.75 -19.49 -23.40
CA VAL A 175 -26.81 -20.22 -24.67
C VAL A 175 -26.89 -21.72 -24.45
N ASP A 176 -27.40 -22.47 -25.43
CA ASP A 176 -27.23 -23.93 -25.48
C ASP A 176 -25.91 -24.35 -26.15
N HIS A 177 -25.61 -25.65 -26.17
CA HIS A 177 -24.41 -26.22 -26.83
C HIS A 177 -24.34 -25.99 -28.34
N ARG A 178 -25.43 -25.57 -28.98
CA ARG A 178 -25.46 -25.13 -30.38
C ARG A 178 -25.39 -23.61 -30.52
N LEU A 179 -25.06 -22.91 -29.44
CA LEU A 179 -24.97 -21.47 -29.32
C LEU A 179 -26.29 -20.72 -29.53
N LYS A 180 -27.44 -21.41 -29.49
CA LYS A 180 -28.74 -20.74 -29.53
C LYS A 180 -28.93 -19.95 -28.25
N VAL A 181 -29.18 -18.64 -28.38
CA VAL A 181 -29.49 -17.76 -27.24
C VAL A 181 -30.81 -18.19 -26.60
N LEU A 182 -30.72 -18.64 -25.36
CA LEU A 182 -31.86 -18.97 -24.50
C LEU A 182 -32.35 -17.74 -23.75
N HIS A 183 -31.43 -16.89 -23.27
CA HIS A 183 -31.76 -15.67 -22.54
C HIS A 183 -30.67 -14.60 -22.69
N ARG A 184 -31.03 -13.32 -22.49
CA ARG A 184 -30.11 -12.17 -22.49
C ARG A 184 -30.22 -11.40 -21.18
N PHE A 185 -29.11 -11.23 -20.49
CA PHE A 185 -28.97 -10.45 -19.28
C PHE A 185 -28.28 -9.12 -19.62
N PRO A 186 -29.04 -8.04 -19.86
CA PRO A 186 -28.46 -6.76 -20.24
C PRO A 186 -27.63 -6.17 -19.09
N CYS A 187 -26.44 -5.68 -19.40
CA CYS A 187 -25.60 -4.93 -18.48
C CYS A 187 -25.00 -3.73 -19.21
N ALA A 188 -25.05 -2.55 -18.60
CA ALA A 188 -24.52 -1.32 -19.18
C ALA A 188 -23.02 -1.09 -18.86
N ASP A 189 -22.39 -2.05 -18.18
CA ASP A 189 -21.01 -1.96 -17.71
C ASP A 189 -20.23 -3.19 -18.19
N ALA A 190 -18.91 -3.03 -18.32
CA ALA A 190 -18.10 -4.04 -18.97
C ALA A 190 -17.89 -5.26 -18.08
N GLY A 191 -18.12 -6.46 -18.61
CA GLY A 191 -17.99 -7.72 -17.88
C GLY A 191 -16.68 -8.47 -18.18
N TYR A 192 -16.07 -9.04 -17.13
CA TYR A 192 -14.87 -9.88 -17.25
C TYR A 192 -15.23 -11.38 -17.16
N GLU A 193 -14.64 -12.11 -16.21
CA GLU A 193 -14.86 -13.54 -16.06
C GLU A 193 -16.26 -13.81 -15.52
N THR A 194 -16.98 -14.68 -16.23
CA THR A 194 -18.28 -15.22 -15.80
C THR A 194 -18.12 -16.62 -15.27
N ARG A 195 -18.94 -16.96 -14.28
CA ARG A 195 -19.05 -18.31 -13.72
C ARG A 195 -20.50 -18.74 -13.60
N ILE A 196 -20.71 -20.05 -13.62
CA ILE A 196 -21.98 -20.69 -13.34
C ILE A 196 -21.81 -21.65 -12.16
N SER A 197 -22.78 -21.68 -11.25
CA SER A 197 -22.84 -22.65 -10.16
C SER A 197 -22.96 -24.06 -10.75
N ARG A 198 -22.51 -25.06 -10.00
CA ARG A 198 -22.45 -26.44 -10.47
C ARG A 198 -23.82 -27.02 -10.84
N ASP A 199 -24.86 -26.64 -10.09
CA ASP A 199 -26.24 -27.00 -10.39
C ASP A 199 -26.80 -26.30 -11.65
N GLY A 200 -26.04 -25.39 -12.26
CA GLY A 200 -26.40 -24.65 -13.45
C GLY A 200 -27.44 -23.56 -13.23
N ARG A 201 -27.81 -23.26 -11.98
CA ARG A 201 -28.92 -22.36 -11.65
C ARG A 201 -28.51 -20.92 -11.40
N ARG A 202 -27.25 -20.64 -11.06
CA ARG A 202 -26.80 -19.29 -10.72
C ARG A 202 -25.58 -18.92 -11.53
N GLY A 203 -25.59 -17.73 -12.11
CA GLY A 203 -24.48 -17.13 -12.82
C GLY A 203 -23.95 -15.91 -12.07
N THR A 204 -22.65 -15.67 -12.17
CA THR A 204 -22.01 -14.45 -11.67
C THR A 204 -21.07 -13.86 -12.70
N VAL A 205 -21.05 -12.52 -12.82
CA VAL A 205 -20.00 -11.80 -13.56
C VAL A 205 -19.47 -10.64 -12.74
N GLY A 206 -18.14 -10.46 -12.78
CA GLY A 206 -17.48 -9.25 -12.30
C GLY A 206 -17.57 -8.12 -13.33
N LEU A 207 -17.91 -6.91 -12.86
CA LEU A 207 -18.04 -5.73 -13.71
C LEU A 207 -16.91 -4.72 -13.49
N ARG A 208 -16.56 -3.98 -14.54
CA ARG A 208 -15.50 -2.96 -14.54
C ARG A 208 -15.75 -1.80 -13.58
N GLY A 209 -17.01 -1.42 -13.36
CA GLY A 209 -17.40 -0.40 -12.39
C GLY A 209 -17.38 -0.84 -10.93
N GLY A 210 -16.85 -2.03 -10.61
CA GLY A 210 -16.75 -2.53 -9.24
C GLY A 210 -18.06 -3.06 -8.67
N ARG A 211 -18.91 -3.59 -9.56
CA ARG A 211 -20.20 -4.22 -9.27
C ARG A 211 -20.18 -5.67 -9.70
N VAL A 212 -21.20 -6.41 -9.28
CA VAL A 212 -21.38 -7.81 -9.65
C VAL A 212 -22.79 -8.02 -10.14
N LEU A 213 -22.91 -8.80 -11.22
CA LEU A 213 -24.18 -9.26 -11.73
C LEU A 213 -24.41 -10.69 -11.24
N GLN A 214 -25.52 -10.93 -10.57
CA GLN A 214 -26.02 -12.26 -10.28
C GLN A 214 -27.19 -12.58 -11.21
N MET A 215 -27.19 -13.78 -11.75
CA MET A 215 -28.17 -14.23 -12.74
C MET A 215 -28.81 -15.55 -12.28
N ASP A 216 -30.13 -15.61 -12.25
CA ASP A 216 -30.84 -16.89 -12.17
C ASP A 216 -30.90 -17.49 -13.58
N CYS A 217 -30.33 -18.68 -13.73
CA CYS A 217 -30.23 -19.44 -14.98
C CYS A 217 -31.24 -20.60 -15.04
N SER A 218 -32.18 -20.67 -14.08
CA SER A 218 -33.30 -21.61 -14.06
C SER A 218 -34.42 -21.19 -15.03
N GLU A 219 -35.59 -21.84 -14.96
CA GLU A 219 -36.75 -21.50 -15.78
C GLU A 219 -37.29 -20.08 -15.53
N HIS A 220 -36.97 -19.48 -14.38
CA HIS A 220 -37.39 -18.12 -14.01
C HIS A 220 -36.17 -17.19 -14.03
N THR A 221 -35.61 -16.99 -15.22
CA THR A 221 -34.42 -16.15 -15.43
C THR A 221 -34.62 -14.74 -14.88
N SER A 222 -33.76 -14.31 -13.97
CA SER A 222 -33.79 -12.99 -13.33
C SER A 222 -32.37 -12.45 -13.10
N VAL A 223 -32.27 -11.14 -12.87
CA VAL A 223 -31.00 -10.44 -12.63
C VAL A 223 -31.08 -9.68 -11.32
N CYS A 224 -30.09 -9.88 -10.47
CA CYS A 224 -29.82 -9.01 -9.33
C CYS A 224 -28.46 -8.33 -9.55
N LEU A 225 -28.43 -7.00 -9.44
CA LEU A 225 -27.20 -6.24 -9.53
C LEU A 225 -26.87 -5.72 -8.13
N ASP A 226 -25.76 -6.21 -7.60
CA ASP A 226 -25.33 -5.85 -6.25
C ASP A 226 -24.87 -4.39 -6.19
N PRO A 227 -24.96 -3.74 -5.00
CA PRO A 227 -24.38 -2.42 -4.81
C PRO A 227 -22.89 -2.42 -5.20
N ARG A 228 -22.40 -1.24 -5.59
CA ARG A 228 -20.98 -1.07 -5.93
C ARG A 228 -20.13 -1.42 -4.70
N VAL A 229 -19.35 -2.49 -4.81
CA VAL A 229 -18.49 -3.01 -3.74
C VAL A 229 -17.19 -2.21 -3.66
N THR A 230 -16.62 -1.89 -4.82
CA THR A 230 -15.35 -1.17 -4.96
C THR A 230 -15.39 -0.18 -6.14
N ARG A 231 -14.40 0.69 -6.24
CA ARG A 231 -14.23 1.59 -7.39
C ARG A 231 -13.40 0.96 -8.51
N GLN A 232 -12.69 -0.12 -8.22
CA GLN A 232 -11.88 -0.86 -9.19
C GLN A 232 -12.69 -1.97 -9.87
N ALA A 233 -12.15 -2.52 -10.94
CA ALA A 233 -12.77 -3.62 -11.66
C ALA A 233 -12.81 -4.91 -10.83
N ILE A 234 -13.92 -5.64 -10.92
CA ILE A 234 -14.01 -7.02 -10.46
C ILE A 234 -13.58 -7.93 -11.62
N GLY A 235 -12.42 -8.57 -11.50
CA GLY A 235 -11.89 -9.46 -12.53
C GLY A 235 -12.65 -10.77 -12.63
N GLY A 236 -13.00 -11.35 -11.48
CA GLY A 236 -13.74 -12.61 -11.40
C GLY A 236 -14.69 -12.65 -10.21
N ALA A 237 -15.81 -13.35 -10.38
CA ALA A 237 -16.83 -13.54 -9.35
C ALA A 237 -17.31 -14.99 -9.34
N ALA A 238 -17.47 -15.58 -8.15
CA ALA A 238 -18.03 -16.91 -7.98
C ALA A 238 -19.05 -16.91 -6.83
N THR A 239 -20.06 -17.79 -6.92
CA THR A 239 -21.12 -17.93 -5.92
C THR A 239 -21.32 -19.40 -5.56
N THR A 240 -21.70 -19.66 -4.30
CA THR A 240 -22.11 -21.00 -3.85
C THR A 240 -23.45 -21.39 -4.47
N ALA A 241 -23.77 -22.68 -4.55
CA ALA A 241 -25.02 -23.15 -5.18
C ALA A 241 -26.28 -22.65 -4.44
N ASP A 242 -26.19 -22.45 -3.12
CA ASP A 242 -27.24 -21.82 -2.31
C ASP A 242 -27.21 -20.27 -2.36
N GLY A 243 -26.17 -19.71 -2.98
CA GLY A 243 -25.82 -18.29 -3.12
C GLY A 243 -25.79 -17.50 -1.82
N ARG A 244 -25.56 -18.18 -0.69
CA ARG A 244 -25.29 -17.50 0.58
C ARG A 244 -23.97 -16.75 0.57
N LEU A 245 -22.98 -17.28 -0.14
CA LEU A 245 -21.64 -16.72 -0.22
C LEU A 245 -21.28 -16.42 -1.67
N ILE A 246 -20.84 -15.18 -1.89
CA ILE A 246 -20.27 -14.73 -3.16
C ILE A 246 -18.85 -14.23 -2.89
N VAL A 247 -17.89 -14.64 -3.72
CA VAL A 247 -16.50 -14.21 -3.63
C VAL A 247 -16.07 -13.48 -4.89
N LEU A 248 -15.35 -12.38 -4.71
CA LEU A 248 -14.95 -11.47 -5.78
C LEU A 248 -13.44 -11.25 -5.79
N GLY A 249 -12.80 -11.39 -6.94
CA GLY A 249 -11.43 -10.92 -7.16
C GLY A 249 -11.43 -9.50 -7.72
N CYS A 250 -10.75 -8.58 -7.04
CA CYS A 250 -10.72 -7.17 -7.41
C CYS A 250 -9.31 -6.70 -7.82
N PHE A 251 -9.27 -5.74 -8.73
CA PHE A 251 -8.03 -5.09 -9.15
C PHE A 251 -7.46 -4.09 -8.13
N ASP A 252 -8.15 -3.81 -7.03
CA ASP A 252 -7.56 -3.12 -5.88
C ASP A 252 -6.65 -4.01 -5.03
N GLY A 253 -6.44 -5.26 -5.45
CA GLY A 253 -5.62 -6.23 -4.74
C GLY A 253 -6.36 -6.94 -3.61
N ASN A 254 -7.70 -6.91 -3.54
CA ASN A 254 -8.44 -7.65 -2.53
C ASN A 254 -9.32 -8.74 -3.12
N VAL A 255 -9.53 -9.80 -2.33
CA VAL A 255 -10.70 -10.67 -2.48
C VAL A 255 -11.77 -10.22 -1.49
N TYR A 256 -13.00 -10.05 -1.97
CA TYR A 256 -14.15 -9.74 -1.13
C TYR A 256 -15.06 -10.95 -0.99
N ALA A 257 -15.56 -11.19 0.22
CA ALA A 257 -16.69 -12.09 0.43
C ALA A 257 -17.94 -11.29 0.76
N LEU A 258 -19.03 -11.66 0.10
CA LEU A 258 -20.34 -11.04 0.25
C LEU A 258 -21.37 -12.08 0.68
N ASN A 259 -22.38 -11.63 1.41
CA ASN A 259 -23.61 -12.41 1.60
C ASN A 259 -24.55 -12.24 0.39
N ARG A 260 -25.67 -12.97 0.40
CA ARG A 260 -26.67 -12.94 -0.69
C ARG A 260 -27.29 -11.55 -0.95
N GLU A 261 -27.27 -10.65 0.04
CA GLU A 261 -27.75 -9.27 -0.09
C GLU A 261 -26.68 -8.30 -0.63
N GLY A 262 -25.49 -8.80 -0.97
CA GLY A 262 -24.37 -7.99 -1.48
C GLY A 262 -23.63 -7.22 -0.38
N ARG A 263 -23.75 -7.61 0.89
CA ARG A 263 -23.01 -7.00 2.00
C ARG A 263 -21.66 -7.66 2.18
N VAL A 264 -20.61 -6.86 2.35
CA VAL A 264 -19.25 -7.34 2.61
C VAL A 264 -19.17 -7.99 3.99
N LEU A 265 -18.84 -9.28 3.99
CA LEU A 265 -18.57 -10.08 5.19
C LEU A 265 -17.14 -9.86 5.67
N TRP A 266 -16.20 -9.90 4.74
CA TRP A 266 -14.77 -9.71 4.98
C TRP A 266 -14.04 -9.45 3.66
N ARG A 267 -12.76 -9.09 3.79
CA ARG A 267 -11.82 -8.91 2.68
C ARG A 267 -10.49 -9.62 2.99
N TYR A 268 -9.83 -10.09 1.95
CA TYR A 268 -8.50 -10.69 1.98
C TYR A 268 -7.54 -9.83 1.15
N PRO A 269 -6.50 -9.23 1.74
CA PRO A 269 -5.53 -8.42 1.00
C PRO A 269 -4.52 -9.31 0.25
N SER A 270 -4.26 -8.96 -1.01
CA SER A 270 -3.28 -9.55 -1.91
C SER A 270 -2.38 -8.44 -2.50
N PRO A 271 -1.05 -8.62 -2.57
CA PRO A 271 -0.12 -7.61 -3.09
C PRO A 271 -0.29 -7.18 -4.56
N GLY A 272 -1.21 -7.78 -5.32
CA GLY A 272 -1.47 -7.47 -6.72
C GLY A 272 -2.92 -7.76 -7.11
N GLU A 273 -3.33 -7.33 -8.30
CA GLU A 273 -4.72 -7.46 -8.76
C GLU A 273 -5.19 -8.92 -8.69
N VAL A 274 -6.42 -9.16 -8.26
CA VAL A 274 -7.00 -10.51 -8.28
C VAL A 274 -7.88 -10.65 -9.51
N TRP A 275 -7.44 -11.47 -10.45
CA TRP A 275 -8.07 -11.61 -11.76
C TRP A 275 -9.15 -12.70 -11.78
N SER A 276 -8.92 -13.81 -11.07
CA SER A 276 -9.80 -14.97 -11.09
C SER A 276 -9.93 -15.60 -9.72
N VAL A 277 -11.15 -16.02 -9.38
CA VAL A 277 -11.53 -16.62 -8.10
C VAL A 277 -12.41 -17.85 -8.32
N TYR A 278 -12.33 -18.83 -7.43
CA TYR A 278 -13.18 -20.02 -7.38
C TYR A 278 -13.54 -20.34 -5.93
N ILE A 279 -14.77 -20.77 -5.69
CA ILE A 279 -15.24 -21.22 -4.37
C ILE A 279 -15.80 -22.65 -4.46
N SER A 280 -15.60 -23.45 -3.42
CA SER A 280 -16.23 -24.77 -3.27
C SER A 280 -17.73 -24.65 -3.03
N GLU A 281 -18.47 -25.73 -3.30
CA GLU A 281 -19.94 -25.74 -3.18
C GLU A 281 -20.44 -25.46 -1.76
N ASP A 282 -19.69 -25.92 -0.76
CA ASP A 282 -19.97 -25.65 0.66
C ASP A 282 -19.49 -24.28 1.12
N GLY A 283 -18.75 -23.55 0.28
CA GLY A 283 -18.14 -22.26 0.62
C GLY A 283 -16.91 -22.35 1.53
N GLY A 284 -16.36 -23.55 1.75
CA GLY A 284 -15.25 -23.79 2.68
C GLY A 284 -13.84 -23.59 2.12
N LEU A 285 -13.67 -23.61 0.79
CA LEU A 285 -12.39 -23.43 0.11
C LEU A 285 -12.51 -22.38 -0.99
N LEU A 286 -11.55 -21.47 -1.01
CA LEU A 286 -11.39 -20.40 -2.00
C LEU A 286 -10.03 -20.55 -2.69
N CYS A 287 -10.01 -20.57 -4.02
CA CYS A 287 -8.78 -20.49 -4.81
C CYS A 287 -8.79 -19.22 -5.65
N PHE A 288 -7.65 -18.54 -5.77
CA PHE A 288 -7.52 -17.38 -6.64
C PHE A 288 -6.11 -17.20 -7.18
N GLY A 289 -6.03 -16.51 -8.31
CA GLY A 289 -4.80 -16.06 -8.94
C GLY A 289 -4.62 -14.55 -8.80
N SER A 290 -3.38 -14.10 -8.57
CA SER A 290 -3.09 -12.67 -8.40
C SER A 290 -1.92 -12.19 -9.26
N GLY A 291 -1.92 -10.88 -9.53
CA GLY A 291 -0.89 -10.13 -10.24
C GLY A 291 0.50 -10.21 -9.58
N ASP A 292 0.56 -10.56 -8.29
CA ASP A 292 1.79 -10.82 -7.54
C ASP A 292 2.46 -12.16 -7.86
N ARG A 293 1.98 -12.84 -8.91
CA ARG A 293 2.49 -14.10 -9.45
C ARG A 293 2.20 -15.31 -8.57
N CYS A 294 1.16 -15.28 -7.76
CA CYS A 294 0.81 -16.40 -6.89
C CYS A 294 -0.56 -17.02 -7.22
N VAL A 295 -0.63 -18.34 -7.09
CA VAL A 295 -1.88 -19.08 -6.86
C VAL A 295 -2.03 -19.30 -5.36
N ARG A 296 -3.21 -19.05 -4.81
CA ARG A 296 -3.49 -19.23 -3.38
C ARG A 296 -4.70 -20.10 -3.16
N LEU A 297 -4.62 -20.94 -2.12
CA LEU A 297 -5.76 -21.66 -1.57
C LEU A 297 -6.01 -21.19 -0.13
N VAL A 298 -7.25 -20.85 0.15
CA VAL A 298 -7.69 -20.26 1.41
C VAL A 298 -8.85 -21.07 1.96
N ALA A 299 -8.75 -21.48 3.22
CA ALA A 299 -9.87 -22.01 3.97
C ALA A 299 -10.79 -20.87 4.40
N VAL A 300 -12.07 -21.00 4.11
CA VAL A 300 -13.10 -20.01 4.46
C VAL A 300 -13.91 -20.58 5.63
N LEU A 301 -13.83 -19.92 6.79
CA LEU A 301 -14.53 -20.35 8.00
C LEU A 301 -15.99 -19.89 7.99
N THR A 302 -16.28 -18.80 7.28
CA THR A 302 -17.65 -18.30 7.03
C THR A 302 -18.28 -19.00 5.82
N ASN A 303 -18.28 -20.33 5.83
CA ASN A 303 -18.84 -21.15 4.77
C ASN A 303 -20.39 -21.12 4.80
N CYS A 304 -21.06 -21.85 3.89
CA CYS A 304 -22.53 -21.86 3.81
C CYS A 304 -23.22 -22.26 5.13
N GLN A 305 -22.64 -23.21 5.87
CA GLN A 305 -23.20 -23.66 7.16
C GLN A 305 -23.06 -22.56 8.22
N ALA A 306 -21.90 -21.94 8.31
CA ALA A 306 -21.65 -20.84 9.24
C ALA A 306 -22.59 -19.65 8.96
N LEU A 307 -22.74 -19.27 7.69
CA LEU A 307 -23.65 -18.19 7.30
C LEU A 307 -25.11 -18.53 7.59
N ALA A 308 -25.54 -19.79 7.41
CA ALA A 308 -26.88 -20.21 7.79
C ALA A 308 -27.12 -20.10 9.31
N GLU A 309 -26.12 -20.38 10.15
CA GLU A 309 -26.21 -20.20 11.60
C GLU A 309 -26.31 -18.71 11.97
N VAL A 310 -25.49 -17.85 11.34
CA VAL A 310 -25.52 -16.39 11.54
C VAL A 310 -26.88 -15.82 11.12
N GLU A 311 -27.36 -16.14 9.92
CA GLU A 311 -28.67 -15.72 9.40
C GLU A 311 -29.80 -16.15 10.34
N ALA A 312 -29.76 -17.39 10.85
CA ALA A 312 -30.77 -17.88 11.79
C ALA A 312 -30.74 -17.12 13.13
N GLY A 313 -29.56 -16.72 13.61
CA GLY A 313 -29.41 -15.86 14.79
C GLY A 313 -29.99 -14.46 14.55
N GLU A 314 -29.63 -13.84 13.43
CA GLU A 314 -30.12 -12.53 13.01
C GLU A 314 -31.66 -12.50 12.84
N GLN A 315 -32.25 -13.55 12.26
CA GLN A 315 -33.70 -13.65 12.07
C GLN A 315 -34.48 -13.71 13.39
N ARG A 316 -33.91 -14.30 14.45
CA ARG A 316 -34.55 -14.32 15.78
C ARG A 316 -34.66 -12.91 16.37
N ILE A 317 -33.68 -12.04 16.13
CA ILE A 317 -33.74 -10.64 16.56
C ILE A 317 -34.92 -9.95 15.87
N LEU A 318 -35.02 -10.09 14.55
CA LEU A 318 -36.07 -9.46 13.73
C LEU A 318 -37.49 -9.90 14.09
N GLN A 319 -37.67 -11.14 14.53
CA GLN A 319 -38.98 -11.72 14.84
C GLN A 319 -39.43 -11.51 16.30
N SER A 320 -38.58 -10.95 17.16
CA SER A 320 -38.85 -10.85 18.61
C SER A 320 -39.55 -9.53 19.01
N ALA A 321 -40.54 -9.62 19.91
CA ALA A 321 -41.11 -8.45 20.59
C ALA A 321 -40.29 -8.17 21.88
N PRO A 322 -39.85 -6.93 22.14
CA PRO A 322 -38.74 -6.75 23.06
C PRO A 322 -39.16 -6.62 24.54
N ALA A 323 -38.59 -7.49 25.39
CA ALA A 323 -38.44 -7.26 26.84
C ALA A 323 -36.94 -7.01 27.18
N PRO A 324 -36.59 -6.29 28.25
CA PRO A 324 -35.19 -5.90 28.52
C PRO A 324 -34.21 -7.07 28.67
N ARG A 325 -34.62 -8.15 29.34
CA ARG A 325 -33.77 -9.35 29.51
C ARG A 325 -33.55 -10.09 28.20
N THR A 326 -34.60 -10.28 27.40
CA THR A 326 -34.49 -11.00 26.12
C THR A 326 -33.61 -10.25 25.11
N LYS A 327 -33.60 -8.91 25.12
CA LYS A 327 -32.69 -8.09 24.30
C LYS A 327 -31.21 -8.42 24.55
N THR A 328 -30.82 -8.60 25.81
CA THR A 328 -29.42 -8.86 26.19
C THR A 328 -29.01 -10.26 25.74
N ASP A 329 -29.85 -11.26 26.00
CA ASP A 329 -29.60 -12.65 25.61
C ASP A 329 -29.44 -12.82 24.08
N PHE A 330 -30.29 -12.17 23.28
CA PHE A 330 -30.19 -12.20 21.82
C PHE A 330 -28.93 -11.51 21.30
N THR A 331 -28.57 -10.37 21.89
CA THR A 331 -27.38 -9.60 21.52
C THR A 331 -26.11 -10.38 21.81
N GLU A 332 -26.01 -11.00 22.99
CA GLU A 332 -24.88 -11.86 23.37
C GLU A 332 -24.77 -13.06 22.44
N ALA A 333 -25.88 -13.76 22.16
CA ALA A 333 -25.88 -14.92 21.28
C ALA A 333 -25.36 -14.60 19.87
N VAL A 334 -25.84 -13.51 19.25
CA VAL A 334 -25.41 -13.10 17.91
C VAL A 334 -23.98 -12.54 17.91
N THR A 335 -23.58 -11.82 18.97
CA THR A 335 -22.19 -11.37 19.13
C THR A 335 -21.22 -12.54 19.22
N CYS A 336 -21.57 -13.60 19.95
CA CYS A 336 -20.78 -14.83 20.01
C CYS A 336 -20.65 -15.52 18.64
N LEU A 337 -21.69 -15.47 17.80
CA LEU A 337 -21.61 -16.01 16.43
C LEU A 337 -20.63 -15.20 15.58
N TYR A 338 -20.68 -13.87 15.64
CA TYR A 338 -19.73 -13.02 14.91
C TYR A 338 -18.29 -13.26 15.36
N GLN A 339 -18.05 -13.37 16.68
CA GLN A 339 -16.73 -13.68 17.21
C GLN A 339 -16.22 -15.05 16.78
N ARG A 340 -17.09 -16.08 16.85
CA ARG A 340 -16.75 -17.45 16.45
C ARG A 340 -16.26 -17.51 15.00
N TYR A 341 -16.88 -16.75 14.11
CA TYR A 341 -16.60 -16.77 12.68
C TYR A 341 -15.72 -15.61 12.20
N GLY A 342 -15.16 -14.81 13.11
CA GLY A 342 -14.29 -13.68 12.75
C GLY A 342 -14.96 -12.55 11.97
N LEU A 343 -16.29 -12.41 12.07
CA LEU A 343 -17.10 -11.40 11.37
C LEU A 343 -17.19 -10.09 12.17
N MET A 344 -16.07 -9.52 12.59
CA MET A 344 -16.05 -8.39 13.54
C MET A 344 -16.61 -7.10 12.93
N GLU A 345 -16.11 -6.68 11.76
CA GLU A 345 -16.56 -5.46 11.07
C GLU A 345 -18.02 -5.58 10.61
N TYR A 346 -18.37 -6.72 10.01
CA TYR A 346 -19.74 -7.05 9.60
C TYR A 346 -20.68 -7.06 10.81
N GLY A 347 -20.31 -7.79 11.86
CA GLY A 347 -21.12 -7.98 13.06
C GLY A 347 -21.38 -6.68 13.79
N ALA A 348 -20.36 -5.83 13.94
CA ALA A 348 -20.53 -4.50 14.55
C ALA A 348 -21.51 -3.62 13.75
N SER A 349 -21.42 -3.63 12.42
CA SER A 349 -22.35 -2.90 11.55
C SER A 349 -23.77 -3.44 11.70
N ARG A 350 -23.95 -4.77 11.73
CA ARG A 350 -25.28 -5.40 11.90
C ARG A 350 -25.89 -5.11 13.26
N LEU A 351 -25.11 -5.15 14.34
CA LEU A 351 -25.59 -4.81 15.68
C LEU A 351 -26.17 -3.39 15.71
N LEU A 352 -25.50 -2.43 15.07
CA LEU A 352 -26.00 -1.06 14.95
C LEU A 352 -27.25 -0.95 14.08
N GLU A 353 -27.38 -1.75 13.02
CA GLU A 353 -28.61 -1.81 12.21
C GLU A 353 -29.79 -2.40 13.00
N PHE A 354 -29.53 -3.27 13.98
CA PHE A 354 -30.54 -3.80 14.89
C PHE A 354 -30.85 -2.88 16.08
N ALA A 355 -30.42 -1.61 16.06
CA ALA A 355 -30.64 -0.68 17.16
C ALA A 355 -32.13 -0.48 17.51
N GLU A 356 -33.04 -0.55 16.52
CA GLU A 356 -34.48 -0.44 16.77
C GLU A 356 -35.01 -1.63 17.59
N GLN A 357 -34.54 -2.84 17.30
CA GLN A 357 -34.97 -4.07 17.98
C GLN A 357 -34.29 -4.24 19.35
N LEU A 358 -32.98 -4.01 19.40
CA LEU A 358 -32.14 -4.23 20.59
C LEU A 358 -32.19 -3.03 21.56
N GLY A 359 -32.52 -1.84 21.08
CA GLY A 359 -32.29 -0.58 21.78
C GLY A 359 -30.91 -0.02 21.48
N GLU A 360 -30.85 1.29 21.24
CA GLU A 360 -29.66 1.99 20.75
C GLU A 360 -28.43 1.79 21.66
N ASP A 361 -28.60 1.96 22.97
CA ASP A 361 -27.50 1.78 23.95
C ASP A 361 -26.95 0.35 23.96
N CYS A 362 -27.84 -0.65 23.86
CA CYS A 362 -27.45 -2.06 23.87
C CYS A 362 -26.66 -2.41 22.59
N ALA A 363 -27.18 -2.01 21.43
CA ALA A 363 -26.53 -2.19 20.14
C ALA A 363 -25.16 -1.51 20.07
N GLN A 364 -25.06 -0.24 20.49
CA GLN A 364 -23.80 0.50 20.50
C GLN A 364 -22.79 -0.11 21.49
N THR A 365 -23.25 -0.60 22.65
CA THR A 365 -22.38 -1.25 23.64
C THR A 365 -21.81 -2.56 23.11
N ALA A 366 -22.66 -3.42 22.54
CA ALA A 366 -22.23 -4.69 21.96
C ALA A 366 -21.28 -4.50 20.77
N ALA A 367 -21.58 -3.57 19.86
CA ALA A 367 -20.71 -3.25 18.72
C ALA A 367 -19.34 -2.71 19.19
N HIS A 368 -19.34 -1.87 20.22
CA HIS A 368 -18.10 -1.35 20.81
C HIS A 368 -17.26 -2.45 21.46
N GLN A 369 -17.88 -3.31 22.29
CA GLN A 369 -17.19 -4.43 22.94
C GLN A 369 -16.60 -5.42 21.92
N LEU A 370 -17.35 -5.71 20.85
CA LEU A 370 -16.91 -6.58 19.76
C LEU A 370 -15.64 -6.03 19.08
N LEU A 371 -15.67 -4.75 18.69
CA LEU A 371 -14.55 -4.10 18.02
C LEU A 371 -13.37 -3.83 18.95
N GLU A 372 -13.60 -3.50 20.22
CA GLU A 372 -12.55 -3.29 21.21
C GLU A 372 -11.79 -4.59 21.50
N ALA A 373 -12.50 -5.72 21.61
CA ALA A 373 -11.88 -7.03 21.74
C ALA A 373 -11.01 -7.38 20.53
N ASP A 374 -11.51 -7.13 19.31
CA ASP A 374 -10.76 -7.36 18.07
C ASP A 374 -9.52 -6.46 17.95
N VAL A 375 -9.63 -5.15 18.16
CA VAL A 375 -8.50 -4.22 18.08
C VAL A 375 -7.42 -4.53 19.12
N ASN A 376 -7.80 -5.00 20.31
CA ASN A 376 -6.85 -5.40 21.35
C ASN A 376 -6.12 -6.69 21.01
N ALA A 377 -6.82 -7.68 20.43
CA ALA A 377 -6.21 -8.93 20.00
C ALA A 377 -5.40 -8.79 18.71
N HIS A 378 -5.84 -7.91 17.81
CA HIS A 378 -5.29 -7.72 16.46
C HIS A 378 -5.13 -6.23 16.11
N PRO A 379 -4.10 -5.55 16.62
CA PRO A 379 -3.86 -4.13 16.34
C PRO A 379 -3.56 -3.79 14.86
N ALA A 380 -3.48 -4.78 13.98
CA ALA A 380 -3.32 -4.60 12.54
C ALA A 380 -4.67 -4.54 11.78
N HIS A 381 -5.80 -4.84 12.44
CA HIS A 381 -7.14 -4.78 11.82
C HIS A 381 -7.60 -3.31 11.69
N THR A 382 -7.15 -2.66 10.64
CA THR A 382 -7.40 -1.23 10.35
C THR A 382 -8.88 -0.89 10.16
N GLY A 383 -9.69 -1.80 9.61
CA GLY A 383 -11.14 -1.58 9.45
C GLY A 383 -11.87 -1.57 10.80
N SER A 384 -11.58 -2.54 11.68
CA SER A 384 -12.08 -2.54 13.07
C SER A 384 -11.67 -1.28 13.84
N GLN A 385 -10.42 -0.80 13.67
CA GLN A 385 -9.97 0.47 14.26
C GLN A 385 -10.77 1.66 13.76
N PHE A 386 -11.05 1.72 12.45
CA PHE A 386 -11.83 2.80 11.85
C PHE A 386 -13.26 2.84 12.41
N LEU A 387 -13.92 1.68 12.52
CA LEU A 387 -15.27 1.57 13.07
C LEU A 387 -15.31 1.90 14.57
N LEU A 388 -14.34 1.40 15.34
CA LEU A 388 -14.22 1.69 16.76
C LEU A 388 -13.99 3.19 17.01
N ALA A 389 -13.15 3.84 16.19
CA ALA A 389 -12.93 5.28 16.25
C ALA A 389 -14.23 6.08 16.09
N GLY A 390 -15.10 5.67 15.16
CA GLY A 390 -16.43 6.28 14.98
C GLY A 390 -17.36 6.11 16.19
N LEU A 391 -17.28 4.98 16.90
CA LEU A 391 -18.01 4.77 18.15
C LEU A 391 -17.45 5.62 19.31
N GLU A 392 -16.12 5.71 19.43
CA GLU A 392 -15.45 6.56 20.43
C GLU A 392 -15.78 8.04 20.23
N TRP A 393 -15.82 8.51 18.97
CA TRP A 393 -16.26 9.86 18.64
C TRP A 393 -17.68 10.15 19.15
N ARG A 394 -18.64 9.24 18.89
CA ARG A 394 -20.02 9.40 19.35
C ARG A 394 -20.15 9.43 20.88
N ARG A 395 -19.24 8.75 21.58
CA ARG A 395 -19.15 8.76 23.05
C ARG A 395 -18.44 10.00 23.62
N GLY A 396 -17.94 10.90 22.77
CA GLY A 396 -17.22 12.11 23.19
C GLY A 396 -15.73 11.87 23.51
N ASN A 397 -15.21 10.68 23.28
CA ASN A 397 -13.81 10.32 23.56
C ASN A 397 -12.89 10.74 22.39
N PHE A 398 -12.89 12.03 22.06
CA PHE A 398 -12.28 12.57 20.85
C PHE A 398 -10.78 12.26 20.71
N ALA A 399 -10.00 12.34 21.78
CA ALA A 399 -8.57 12.01 21.73
C ALA A 399 -8.30 10.53 21.39
N ARG A 400 -9.10 9.61 21.94
CA ARG A 400 -9.01 8.17 21.66
C ARG A 400 -9.46 7.87 20.23
N ALA A 401 -10.58 8.48 19.80
CA ALA A 401 -11.06 8.38 18.43
C ALA A 401 -10.01 8.84 17.41
N GLY A 402 -9.35 9.97 17.68
CA GLY A 402 -8.28 10.49 16.83
C GLY A 402 -7.09 9.54 16.70
N ALA A 403 -6.65 8.94 17.80
CA ALA A 403 -5.57 7.95 17.79
C ALA A 403 -5.93 6.69 16.98
N LEU A 404 -7.15 6.17 17.15
CA LEU A 404 -7.64 5.02 16.39
C LEU A 404 -7.75 5.33 14.90
N PHE A 405 -8.22 6.52 14.54
CA PHE A 405 -8.25 6.96 13.14
C PHE A 405 -6.84 7.07 12.55
N VAL A 406 -5.87 7.61 13.29
CA VAL A 406 -4.46 7.65 12.83
C VAL A 406 -3.92 6.25 12.51
N GLU A 407 -4.17 5.28 13.39
CA GLU A 407 -3.72 3.90 13.19
C GLU A 407 -4.45 3.24 12.01
N SER A 408 -5.76 3.46 11.89
CA SER A 408 -6.55 2.95 10.76
C SER A 408 -6.07 3.49 9.41
N GLY A 409 -5.56 4.73 9.37
CA GLY A 409 -5.04 5.37 8.16
C GLY A 409 -3.71 4.80 7.65
N ARG A 410 -3.18 3.73 8.26
CA ARG A 410 -2.14 2.92 7.60
C ARG A 410 -2.67 2.31 6.31
N GLU A 411 -3.95 1.98 6.25
CA GLU A 411 -4.54 1.39 5.07
C GLU A 411 -4.91 2.44 4.01
N GLU A 412 -4.40 2.25 2.79
CA GLU A 412 -4.53 3.23 1.72
C GLU A 412 -5.98 3.49 1.29
N SER A 413 -6.82 2.46 1.26
CA SER A 413 -8.20 2.51 0.72
C SER A 413 -9.08 3.56 1.41
N PHE A 414 -8.79 3.89 2.68
CA PHE A 414 -9.47 4.94 3.43
C PHE A 414 -8.52 5.85 4.22
N ARG A 415 -7.21 5.86 3.92
CA ARG A 415 -6.21 6.69 4.62
C ARG A 415 -6.61 8.16 4.68
N LEU A 416 -7.13 8.71 3.59
CA LEU A 416 -7.56 10.11 3.54
C LEU A 416 -8.68 10.37 4.54
N ARG A 417 -9.73 9.54 4.49
CA ARG A 417 -10.89 9.66 5.39
C ARG A 417 -10.49 9.47 6.84
N ALA A 418 -9.60 8.52 7.12
CA ALA A 418 -9.05 8.30 8.45
C ALA A 418 -8.27 9.52 8.95
N MET A 419 -7.38 10.10 8.13
CA MET A 419 -6.60 11.28 8.52
C MET A 419 -7.47 12.54 8.69
N LEU A 420 -8.49 12.73 7.86
CA LEU A 420 -9.46 13.83 8.04
C LEU A 420 -10.23 13.67 9.35
N ASN A 421 -10.81 12.49 9.59
CA ASN A 421 -11.54 12.21 10.82
C ASN A 421 -10.65 12.31 12.06
N ALA A 422 -9.38 11.88 11.98
CA ALA A 422 -8.40 12.09 13.04
C ALA A 422 -8.15 13.57 13.31
N GLY A 423 -8.03 14.37 12.25
CA GLY A 423 -7.91 15.82 12.34
C GLY A 423 -9.08 16.45 13.11
N ASP A 424 -10.30 16.11 12.73
CA ASP A 424 -11.53 16.58 13.40
C ASP A 424 -11.60 16.13 14.86
N CYS A 425 -11.21 14.87 15.14
CA CYS A 425 -11.08 14.31 16.49
C CYS A 425 -10.12 15.12 17.35
N PHE A 426 -8.91 15.38 16.86
CA PHE A 426 -7.92 16.14 17.62
C PHE A 426 -8.32 17.61 17.78
N GLN A 427 -9.00 18.20 16.79
CA GLN A 427 -9.53 19.56 16.90
C GLN A 427 -10.63 19.63 17.97
N ALA A 428 -11.57 18.68 17.99
CA ALA A 428 -12.58 18.59 19.04
C ALA A 428 -11.99 18.32 20.43
N ALA A 429 -10.83 17.66 20.50
CA ALA A 429 -10.08 17.42 21.73
C ALA A 429 -9.19 18.61 22.18
N GLY A 430 -9.13 19.71 21.42
CA GLY A 430 -8.24 20.85 21.71
C GLY A 430 -6.76 20.60 21.40
N LEU A 431 -6.43 19.56 20.65
CA LEU A 431 -5.07 19.14 20.27
C LEU A 431 -4.70 19.67 18.88
N GLU A 432 -4.54 20.99 18.76
CA GLU A 432 -4.41 21.71 17.49
C GLU A 432 -3.21 21.25 16.63
N SER A 433 -2.05 21.00 17.25
CA SER A 433 -0.87 20.46 16.55
C SER A 433 -1.13 19.08 15.94
N ALA A 434 -1.79 18.18 16.69
CA ALA A 434 -2.10 16.83 16.21
C ALA A 434 -3.12 16.87 15.06
N ALA A 435 -4.12 17.76 15.16
CA ALA A 435 -5.08 17.99 14.08
C ALA A 435 -4.39 18.47 12.80
N MET A 436 -3.51 19.47 12.92
CA MET A 436 -2.74 20.01 11.81
C MET A 436 -1.84 18.96 11.14
N SER A 437 -1.22 18.07 11.93
CA SER A 437 -0.45 16.93 11.43
C SER A 437 -1.31 15.99 10.57
N CYS A 438 -2.50 15.65 11.05
CA CYS A 438 -3.42 14.76 10.34
C CYS A 438 -3.91 15.37 9.02
N PHE A 439 -4.30 16.66 9.03
CA PHE A 439 -4.70 17.36 7.80
C PHE A 439 -3.56 17.47 6.78
N ARG A 440 -2.31 17.63 7.24
CA ARG A 440 -1.14 17.60 6.34
C ARG A 440 -0.89 16.23 5.72
N ARG A 441 -1.05 15.15 6.49
CA ARG A 441 -0.95 13.77 5.96
C ARG A 441 -2.08 13.46 4.98
N ALA A 442 -3.29 13.96 5.24
CA ALA A 442 -4.39 13.90 4.28
C ALA A 442 -4.05 14.63 2.96
N ARG A 443 -3.39 15.80 3.02
CA ARG A 443 -2.93 16.56 1.83
C ARG A 443 -1.95 15.79 0.94
N GLU A 444 -1.19 14.84 1.48
CA GLU A 444 -0.22 14.08 0.69
C GLU A 444 -0.87 13.04 -0.25
N GLN A 445 -2.16 12.75 -0.08
CA GLN A 445 -2.88 11.81 -0.93
C GLN A 445 -3.57 12.52 -2.09
N TYR A 446 -3.59 11.85 -3.25
CA TYR A 446 -4.16 12.33 -4.51
C TYR A 446 -5.56 12.91 -4.28
N ILE A 447 -5.78 14.18 -4.62
CA ILE A 447 -7.08 14.84 -4.44
C ILE A 447 -7.89 14.68 -5.73
N ASN A 448 -8.97 13.90 -5.71
CA ASN A 448 -9.94 13.84 -6.80
C ASN A 448 -10.96 15.01 -6.72
N ALA A 449 -11.85 15.12 -7.72
CA ALA A 449 -12.81 16.23 -7.83
C ALA A 449 -13.76 16.38 -6.62
N ASP A 450 -14.13 15.27 -5.97
CA ASP A 450 -14.98 15.28 -4.77
C ASP A 450 -14.20 15.76 -3.53
N GLU A 451 -12.89 15.50 -3.48
CA GLU A 451 -12.02 15.89 -2.38
C GLU A 451 -11.57 17.35 -2.49
N MET A 452 -11.38 17.87 -3.72
CA MET A 452 -11.22 19.32 -3.95
C MET A 452 -12.45 20.09 -3.44
N ARG A 453 -13.64 19.51 -3.58
CA ARG A 453 -14.90 20.09 -3.10
C ARG A 453 -14.95 20.14 -1.57
N VAL A 454 -14.44 19.11 -0.90
CA VAL A 454 -14.35 19.06 0.57
C VAL A 454 -13.35 20.10 1.10
N LEU A 455 -12.15 20.18 0.52
CA LEU A 455 -11.13 21.17 0.88
C LEU A 455 -11.63 22.61 0.69
N TYR A 456 -12.40 22.85 -0.38
CA TYR A 456 -13.02 24.14 -0.63
C TYR A 456 -14.04 24.50 0.45
N ASN A 457 -14.91 23.56 0.82
CA ASN A 457 -15.90 23.79 1.88
C ASN A 457 -15.23 24.02 3.24
N LEU A 458 -14.12 23.33 3.53
CA LEU A 458 -13.33 23.51 4.75
C LEU A 458 -12.67 24.89 4.79
N ALA A 459 -12.06 25.33 3.68
CA ALA A 459 -11.48 26.66 3.54
C ALA A 459 -12.53 27.77 3.76
N SER A 460 -13.74 27.58 3.22
CA SER A 460 -14.87 28.50 3.43
C SER A 460 -15.31 28.53 4.90
N SER A 461 -15.36 27.38 5.57
CA SER A 461 -15.70 27.30 7.00
C SER A 461 -14.67 28.02 7.89
N TYR A 462 -13.37 27.86 7.63
CA TYR A 462 -12.33 28.62 8.34
C TYR A 462 -12.45 30.13 8.09
N GLN A 463 -12.72 30.53 6.85
CA GLN A 463 -12.97 31.92 6.48
C GLN A 463 -14.18 32.50 7.24
N GLU A 464 -15.29 31.78 7.30
CA GLU A 464 -16.52 32.19 8.00
C GLU A 464 -16.32 32.33 9.52
N ARG A 465 -15.41 31.54 10.10
CA ARG A 465 -15.03 31.60 11.52
C ARG A 465 -13.94 32.64 11.82
N GLY A 466 -13.47 33.38 10.83
CA GLY A 466 -12.46 34.44 10.98
C GLY A 466 -11.01 33.92 11.06
N ASN A 467 -10.75 32.65 10.75
CA ASN A 467 -9.40 32.08 10.77
C ASN A 467 -8.72 32.25 9.38
N ILE A 468 -8.23 33.47 9.13
CA ILE A 468 -7.86 33.95 7.78
C ILE A 468 -6.60 33.27 7.23
N ALA A 469 -5.56 33.04 8.04
CA ALA A 469 -4.30 32.43 7.57
C ALA A 469 -4.50 30.97 7.11
N GLU A 470 -5.42 30.27 7.78
CA GLU A 470 -5.79 28.88 7.55
C GLU A 470 -6.65 28.80 6.30
N ALA A 471 -7.63 29.69 6.14
CA ALA A 471 -8.39 29.81 4.89
C ALA A 471 -7.46 30.06 3.69
N ILE A 472 -6.49 30.98 3.80
CA ILE A 472 -5.49 31.26 2.76
C ILE A 472 -4.67 30.01 2.44
N THR A 473 -4.26 29.25 3.44
CA THR A 473 -3.46 28.03 3.25
C THR A 473 -4.23 26.99 2.45
N HIS A 474 -5.50 26.76 2.77
CA HIS A 474 -6.34 25.74 2.09
C HIS A 474 -6.72 26.18 0.67
N TYR A 475 -7.06 27.46 0.47
CA TYR A 475 -7.30 28.01 -0.87
C TYR A 475 -6.03 28.02 -1.74
N ALA A 476 -4.85 28.29 -1.17
CA ALA A 476 -3.59 28.26 -1.93
C ALA A 476 -3.26 26.84 -2.42
N VAL A 477 -3.64 25.81 -1.66
CA VAL A 477 -3.53 24.41 -2.09
C VAL A 477 -4.45 24.16 -3.27
N LEU A 478 -5.73 24.52 -3.19
CA LEU A 478 -6.66 24.36 -4.32
C LEU A 478 -6.16 25.08 -5.59
N LEU A 479 -5.64 26.30 -5.44
CA LEU A 479 -5.10 27.10 -6.55
C LEU A 479 -3.87 26.47 -7.21
N ALA A 480 -3.00 25.82 -6.43
CA ALA A 480 -1.81 25.16 -6.94
C ALA A 480 -2.14 23.89 -7.75
N TRP A 481 -3.30 23.28 -7.49
CA TRP A 481 -3.75 22.07 -8.17
C TRP A 481 -4.57 22.36 -9.41
N ASP A 482 -5.57 23.24 -9.30
CA ASP A 482 -6.35 23.74 -10.42
C ASP A 482 -6.50 25.27 -10.27
N PRO A 483 -5.75 26.05 -11.05
CA PRO A 483 -5.84 27.51 -11.03
C PRO A 483 -7.24 28.07 -11.30
N ASN A 484 -8.10 27.28 -11.96
CA ASN A 484 -9.47 27.64 -12.32
C ASN A 484 -10.52 26.99 -11.40
N TYR A 485 -10.11 26.37 -10.29
CA TYR A 485 -11.05 25.71 -9.39
C TYR A 485 -11.95 26.73 -8.67
N ARG A 486 -13.20 26.85 -9.15
CA ARG A 486 -14.24 27.76 -8.60
C ARG A 486 -13.75 29.22 -8.51
N ASP A 487 -13.98 29.87 -7.38
CA ASP A 487 -13.62 31.26 -7.07
C ASP A 487 -12.39 31.35 -6.15
N VAL A 488 -11.61 30.27 -6.03
CA VAL A 488 -10.46 30.17 -5.11
C VAL A 488 -9.44 31.29 -5.36
N SER A 489 -9.14 31.59 -6.63
CA SER A 489 -8.17 32.65 -6.98
C SER A 489 -8.62 34.03 -6.47
N SER A 490 -9.89 34.40 -6.68
CA SER A 490 -10.41 35.71 -6.26
C SER A 490 -10.53 35.80 -4.73
N ARG A 491 -10.94 34.73 -4.05
CA ARG A 491 -10.99 34.64 -2.59
C ARG A 491 -9.61 34.78 -1.97
N LEU A 492 -8.60 34.14 -2.55
CA LEU A 492 -7.23 34.21 -2.05
C LEU A 492 -6.67 35.63 -2.14
N GLU A 493 -6.95 36.35 -3.23
CA GLU A 493 -6.56 37.76 -3.37
C GLU A 493 -7.24 38.68 -2.36
N ASP A 494 -8.52 38.47 -2.06
CA ASP A 494 -9.25 39.25 -1.06
C ASP A 494 -8.74 38.97 0.36
N LEU A 495 -8.53 37.68 0.69
CA LEU A 495 -8.00 37.29 2.01
C LEU A 495 -6.57 37.78 2.24
N ARG A 496 -5.70 37.72 1.22
CA ARG A 496 -4.32 38.26 1.30
C ARG A 496 -4.30 39.79 1.46
N ARG A 497 -5.27 40.51 0.88
CA ARG A 497 -5.42 41.96 1.08
C ARG A 497 -5.87 42.34 2.49
N ARG A 498 -6.58 41.43 3.18
CA ARG A 498 -7.08 41.62 4.54
C ARG A 498 -6.09 41.17 5.62
N GLU A 499 -4.99 40.52 5.24
CA GLU A 499 -3.93 40.13 6.17
C GLU A 499 -3.20 41.38 6.64
N PRO A 500 -3.29 41.79 7.93
CA PRO A 500 -2.45 42.87 8.42
C PRO A 500 -1.00 42.40 8.33
N HIS A 501 -0.09 43.24 7.82
CA HIS A 501 1.36 43.05 7.96
C HIS A 501 1.74 43.04 9.45
N THR A 502 1.49 41.92 10.11
CA THR A 502 1.79 41.71 11.51
C THR A 502 3.21 41.18 11.53
N ARG A 503 4.13 41.99 12.08
CA ARG A 503 5.33 41.49 12.76
C ARG A 503 4.89 40.25 13.54
N ALA A 504 5.44 39.08 13.21
CA ALA A 504 5.06 37.81 13.83
C ALA A 504 4.96 37.98 15.35
N ALA A 505 3.74 38.09 15.87
CA ALA A 505 3.51 38.21 17.28
C ALA A 505 3.97 36.89 17.91
N ALA A 506 4.83 36.98 18.91
CA ALA A 506 5.12 35.83 19.74
C ALA A 506 3.81 35.43 20.44
N MET A 507 3.30 34.24 20.12
CA MET A 507 2.25 33.57 20.89
C MET A 507 2.68 33.48 22.37
N PRO A 508 1.78 33.74 23.33
CA PRO A 508 2.07 33.55 24.74
C PRO A 508 2.48 32.10 25.05
N PRO A 509 3.38 31.85 26.01
CA PRO A 509 3.89 30.51 26.31
C PRO A 509 2.84 29.50 26.81
N ASP A 510 1.64 29.97 27.16
CA ASP A 510 0.71 29.23 28.03
C ASP A 510 -0.44 28.52 27.27
N GLN A 511 -0.45 28.55 25.93
CA GLN A 511 -1.44 27.85 25.09
C GLN A 511 -0.82 26.73 24.22
N GLN A 512 0.21 26.04 24.72
CA GLN A 512 0.78 24.86 24.08
C GLN A 512 0.26 23.58 24.74
N GLY A 513 -0.91 23.10 24.31
CA GLY A 513 -1.23 21.68 24.45
C GLY A 513 -0.30 20.89 23.53
N ALA A 514 0.64 20.13 24.10
CA ALA A 514 1.51 19.30 23.27
C ALA A 514 0.72 18.14 22.64
N PRO A 515 1.11 17.69 21.43
CA PRO A 515 0.51 16.50 20.85
C PRO A 515 0.67 15.31 21.82
N PRO A 516 -0.36 14.46 21.96
CA PRO A 516 -0.33 13.38 22.93
C PRO A 516 0.79 12.38 22.57
N LEU A 517 1.54 11.95 23.59
CA LEU A 517 2.61 10.95 23.48
C LEU A 517 2.15 9.64 22.83
N SER A 518 0.83 9.38 22.80
CA SER A 518 0.23 8.23 22.12
C SER A 518 0.48 8.22 20.60
N LEU A 519 0.79 9.37 19.98
CA LEU A 519 1.19 9.46 18.56
C LEU A 519 2.56 8.85 18.26
N LEU A 520 3.36 8.55 19.29
CA LEU A 520 4.72 8.02 19.18
C LEU A 520 4.80 6.49 19.36
N GLY A 521 3.70 5.80 19.70
CA GLY A 521 3.62 4.33 19.75
C GLY A 521 3.19 3.72 21.11
N PRO A 522 2.99 2.39 21.18
CA PRO A 522 2.44 1.67 22.33
C PRO A 522 3.46 1.42 23.45
N ASP A 523 4.76 1.57 23.18
CA ASP A 523 5.85 1.40 24.15
C ASP A 523 5.98 2.60 25.11
N ILE A 524 5.10 3.59 24.97
CA ILE A 524 5.08 4.81 25.77
C ILE A 524 3.96 4.66 26.80
N PRO A 525 4.25 4.84 28.10
CA PRO A 525 3.27 4.62 29.15
C PRO A 525 1.95 5.35 28.87
N ARG A 526 0.86 4.59 28.80
CA ARG A 526 -0.50 5.12 28.74
C ARG A 526 -0.93 5.46 30.17
N GLN A 527 -0.88 6.74 30.57
CA GLN A 527 -1.78 7.35 31.58
C GLN A 527 -1.43 8.81 31.97
N ASP A 528 -2.50 9.60 32.06
CA ASP A 528 -2.89 10.64 33.03
C ASP A 528 -2.00 11.85 33.39
N GLU A 529 -0.74 11.96 32.95
CA GLU A 529 0.15 13.07 33.41
C GLU A 529 0.68 14.04 32.34
N VAL A 530 0.10 14.12 31.13
CA VAL A 530 0.68 14.98 30.07
C VAL A 530 -0.23 16.16 29.71
N ASP A 531 -0.41 17.02 30.71
CA ASP A 531 -0.88 18.41 30.55
C ASP A 531 0.31 19.40 30.56
N ARG A 532 1.50 18.92 30.19
CA ARG A 532 2.71 19.74 30.03
C ARG A 532 3.32 19.50 28.67
N SER A 533 3.80 20.57 28.05
CA SER A 533 4.37 20.50 26.71
C SER A 533 5.40 19.37 26.60
N LEU A 534 5.40 18.60 25.49
CA LEU A 534 6.40 17.57 25.23
C LEU A 534 7.80 18.16 25.37
N MET A 535 7.98 19.43 25.03
CA MET A 535 9.24 20.15 25.25
C MET A 535 9.58 20.34 26.74
N ALA A 536 8.60 20.52 27.64
CA ALA A 536 8.83 20.51 29.08
C ALA A 536 9.16 19.11 29.59
N VAL A 537 8.53 18.05 29.06
CA VAL A 537 8.85 16.64 29.40
C VAL A 537 10.23 16.26 28.87
N LEU A 538 10.55 16.55 27.61
CA LEU A 538 11.85 16.34 26.99
C LEU A 538 12.93 17.20 27.66
N ARG A 539 12.64 18.44 28.09
CA ARG A 539 13.59 19.28 28.84
C ARG A 539 13.80 18.82 30.27
N ALA A 540 12.72 18.52 31.00
CA ALA A 540 12.78 18.00 32.37
C ALA A 540 13.54 16.68 32.38
N ARG A 541 13.18 15.78 31.46
CA ARG A 541 13.91 14.53 31.27
C ARG A 541 15.30 14.77 30.72
N SER A 542 15.59 15.74 29.84
CA SER A 542 16.98 16.02 29.40
C SER A 542 17.92 16.42 30.55
N LYS A 543 17.37 16.99 31.63
CA LYS A 543 18.12 17.28 32.87
C LYS A 543 18.32 16.03 33.74
N GLU A 544 17.49 15.00 33.55
CA GLU A 544 17.50 13.72 34.27
C GLU A 544 18.09 12.55 33.43
N LEU A 545 18.28 12.74 32.12
CA LEU A 545 18.59 11.69 31.15
C LEU A 545 20.09 11.49 30.98
N HIS A 546 20.48 10.22 30.91
CA HIS A 546 21.82 9.72 30.60
C HIS A 546 22.27 9.96 29.14
N VAL A 547 21.95 11.11 28.53
CA VAL A 547 22.75 11.56 27.37
C VAL A 547 24.11 11.93 27.95
N SER A 548 25.15 11.15 27.65
CA SER A 548 26.47 11.49 28.13
C SER A 548 26.82 12.92 27.69
N PRO A 549 27.35 13.79 28.58
CA PRO A 549 27.75 15.14 28.19
C PRO A 549 28.65 15.15 26.96
N SER A 550 29.46 14.10 26.77
CA SER A 550 30.28 13.88 25.59
C SER A 550 29.47 13.64 24.31
N GLN A 551 28.36 12.90 24.33
CA GLN A 551 27.51 12.72 23.14
C GLN A 551 26.78 14.01 22.75
N ARG A 552 26.24 14.75 23.74
CA ARG A 552 25.59 16.04 23.49
C ARG A 552 26.57 17.06 22.91
N ASN A 553 27.74 17.20 23.52
CA ASN A 553 28.76 18.15 23.06
C ASN A 553 29.21 17.80 21.63
N ARG A 554 29.46 16.52 21.33
CA ARG A 554 29.80 16.07 19.96
C ARG A 554 28.76 16.51 18.92
N MET A 555 27.48 16.36 19.21
CA MET A 555 26.40 16.72 18.29
C MET A 555 26.25 18.23 18.11
N LEU A 556 26.41 19.01 19.19
CA LEU A 556 26.39 20.47 19.11
C LEU A 556 27.57 21.00 18.32
N GLU A 557 28.77 20.46 18.53
CA GLU A 557 29.93 20.87 17.74
C GLU A 557 29.81 20.41 16.27
N ALA A 558 29.11 19.30 15.98
CA ALA A 558 28.79 18.86 14.62
C ALA A 558 27.81 19.83 13.95
N LEU A 559 26.81 20.31 14.68
CA LEU A 559 25.90 21.38 14.24
C LEU A 559 26.68 22.68 13.94
N ASP A 560 27.60 23.08 14.82
CA ASP A 560 28.43 24.27 14.58
C ASP A 560 29.28 24.13 13.31
N SER A 561 29.81 22.92 13.05
CA SER A 561 30.58 22.62 11.83
C SER A 561 29.70 22.66 10.58
N CYS A 562 28.48 22.13 10.67
CA CYS A 562 27.48 22.19 9.61
C CYS A 562 27.12 23.65 9.29
N LEU A 563 26.84 24.47 10.31
CA LEU A 563 26.55 25.90 10.14
C LEU A 563 27.74 26.66 9.53
N ALA A 564 28.97 26.40 9.99
CA ALA A 564 30.19 27.06 9.50
C ALA A 564 30.51 26.69 8.04
N SER A 565 30.15 25.49 7.59
CA SER A 565 30.33 25.05 6.19
C SER A 565 29.35 25.69 5.19
N HIS A 566 28.49 26.61 5.65
CA HIS A 566 27.39 27.21 4.87
C HIS A 566 26.40 26.19 4.29
N TYR A 567 26.38 24.95 4.79
CA TYR A 567 25.46 23.87 4.37
C TYR A 567 23.98 24.33 4.37
N LEU A 568 23.63 25.22 5.30
CA LEU A 568 22.27 25.71 5.53
C LEU A 568 22.03 27.14 5.03
N ALA A 569 23.08 27.86 4.61
CA ALA A 569 22.99 29.27 4.20
C ALA A 569 22.43 29.46 2.78
N GLN A 570 22.21 28.37 2.03
CA GLN A 570 21.94 28.39 0.60
C GLN A 570 20.44 28.34 0.24
N SER A 571 19.56 28.74 1.18
CA SER A 571 18.12 28.83 0.97
C SER A 571 17.64 30.17 0.38
N GLN A 572 18.52 31.19 0.27
CA GLN A 572 18.26 32.40 -0.52
C GLN A 572 18.72 32.20 -1.96
N GLY A 573 17.81 32.38 -2.91
CA GLY A 573 18.04 31.99 -4.30
C GLY A 573 17.66 33.11 -5.25
N ASP A 574 18.28 33.04 -6.42
CA ASP A 574 18.20 34.01 -7.48
C ASP A 574 16.81 33.98 -8.15
N PRO A 575 16.07 35.10 -8.20
CA PRO A 575 14.80 35.16 -8.93
C PRO A 575 14.93 35.00 -10.46
N SER A 576 16.14 34.89 -11.03
CA SER A 576 16.36 34.76 -12.49
C SER A 576 16.39 33.32 -13.04
N LEU A 577 15.97 32.31 -12.27
CA LEU A 577 16.13 30.89 -12.65
C LEU A 577 15.18 30.43 -13.78
N SER A 578 15.68 29.54 -14.65
CA SER A 578 14.95 28.99 -15.79
C SER A 578 13.97 27.87 -15.40
N TYR A 579 12.96 27.61 -16.24
CA TYR A 579 11.92 26.58 -16.01
C TYR A 579 12.50 25.15 -15.90
N ASP A 580 13.65 24.89 -16.52
CA ASP A 580 14.30 23.57 -16.55
C ASP A 580 15.09 23.21 -15.26
N GLU A 581 15.42 24.20 -14.41
CA GLU A 581 16.16 24.01 -13.13
C GLU A 581 15.23 23.95 -11.90
N PHE A 582 13.91 24.06 -12.12
CA PHE A 582 12.90 24.25 -11.09
C PHE A 582 12.85 23.13 -10.04
N THR A 583 13.07 21.86 -10.43
CA THR A 583 13.00 20.72 -9.52
C THR A 583 14.11 20.73 -8.46
N TYR A 584 15.36 21.01 -8.86
CA TYR A 584 16.51 21.07 -7.94
C TYR A 584 16.46 22.33 -7.07
N ALA A 585 15.99 23.45 -7.62
CA ALA A 585 15.73 24.66 -6.83
C ALA A 585 14.62 24.44 -5.78
N ARG A 586 13.58 23.67 -6.12
CA ARG A 586 12.54 23.25 -5.16
C ARG A 586 13.10 22.31 -4.09
N TYR A 587 14.02 21.41 -4.47
CA TYR A 587 14.69 20.53 -3.51
C TYR A 587 15.52 21.30 -2.47
N ASP A 588 16.07 22.47 -2.78
CA ASP A 588 16.75 23.31 -1.77
C ASP A 588 15.77 24.14 -0.90
N ARG A 589 14.46 24.06 -1.15
CA ARG A 589 13.41 24.82 -0.46
C ARG A 589 12.18 23.96 -0.16
N LEU A 590 12.37 22.86 0.54
CA LEU A 590 11.25 22.02 0.95
C LEU A 590 10.53 22.59 2.18
N PRO A 591 9.32 22.09 2.48
CA PRO A 591 8.62 22.40 3.71
C PRO A 591 9.47 22.10 4.97
N PRO A 592 9.16 22.73 6.12
CA PRO A 592 9.95 22.60 7.36
C PRO A 592 10.22 21.17 7.83
N GLU A 593 9.30 20.24 7.59
CA GLU A 593 9.40 18.82 7.89
C GLU A 593 10.53 18.14 7.11
N ASP A 594 10.66 18.42 5.82
CA ASP A 594 11.70 17.87 4.96
C ASP A 594 13.05 18.51 5.25
N GLU A 595 13.06 19.81 5.51
CA GLU A 595 14.26 20.54 5.92
C GLU A 595 14.77 20.10 7.29
N GLY A 596 13.87 19.73 8.20
CA GLY A 596 14.22 19.12 9.47
C GLY A 596 14.94 17.78 9.28
N LYS A 597 14.43 16.91 8.38
CA LYS A 597 15.08 15.62 8.04
C LYS A 597 16.48 15.84 7.46
N LYS A 598 16.62 16.75 6.48
CA LYS A 598 17.92 17.09 5.87
C LYS A 598 18.92 17.64 6.88
N ALA A 599 18.47 18.51 7.78
CA ALA A 599 19.33 19.09 8.80
C ALA A 599 19.81 18.02 9.79
N LEU A 600 18.91 17.15 10.28
CA LEU A 600 19.27 16.06 11.17
C LEU A 600 20.21 15.06 10.50
N GLU A 601 19.98 14.71 9.23
CA GLU A 601 20.90 13.89 8.45
C GLU A 601 22.30 14.49 8.41
N ALA A 602 22.40 15.78 8.06
CA ALA A 602 23.67 16.48 7.95
C ALA A 602 24.41 16.53 9.28
N VAL A 603 23.75 16.88 10.37
CA VAL A 603 24.39 16.94 11.70
C VAL A 603 24.92 15.55 12.10
N ASN A 604 24.16 14.47 11.82
CA ASN A 604 24.62 13.12 12.09
C ASN A 604 25.80 12.70 11.20
N LEU A 605 25.84 13.09 9.91
CA LEU A 605 26.99 12.87 9.03
C LEU A 605 28.25 13.58 9.58
N PHE A 606 28.12 14.85 9.99
CA PHE A 606 29.25 15.59 10.57
C PHE A 606 29.74 14.97 11.90
N ALA A 607 28.84 14.38 12.68
CA ALA A 607 29.22 13.64 13.89
C ALA A 607 30.03 12.37 13.58
N VAL A 608 29.81 11.72 12.42
CA VAL A 608 30.63 10.60 11.91
C VAL A 608 31.99 11.10 11.41
N ILE A 609 32.01 12.20 10.66
CA ILE A 609 33.24 12.80 10.11
C ILE A 609 34.21 13.20 11.21
N LYS A 610 33.72 13.77 12.31
CA LYS A 610 34.57 14.13 13.46
C LYS A 610 35.26 12.96 14.14
N GLN A 611 34.79 11.73 13.89
CA GLN A 611 35.41 10.51 14.41
C GLN A 611 36.38 9.89 13.41
N MET A 612 36.56 10.49 12.23
CA MET A 612 37.54 10.03 11.25
C MET A 612 38.92 10.59 11.60
N PRO A 613 39.97 9.77 11.55
CA PRO A 613 41.34 10.23 11.86
C PRO A 613 41.87 11.20 10.79
N ARG A 614 41.37 11.10 9.56
CA ARG A 614 41.76 11.91 8.41
C ARG A 614 40.62 11.95 7.40
N LEU A 615 40.43 13.11 6.77
CA LEU A 615 39.49 13.32 5.67
C LEU A 615 40.07 14.33 4.70
N ASP A 616 40.71 13.86 3.64
CA ASP A 616 41.29 14.73 2.61
C ASP A 616 40.47 14.70 1.32
N THR A 617 39.76 13.60 1.07
CA THR A 617 39.01 13.36 -0.16
C THR A 617 37.67 12.70 0.12
N SER A 618 36.61 13.19 -0.53
CA SER A 618 35.26 12.65 -0.38
C SER A 618 34.52 12.50 -1.71
N LEU A 619 33.61 11.54 -1.78
CA LEU A 619 32.67 11.35 -2.89
C LEU A 619 31.24 11.25 -2.37
N ASP A 620 30.30 12.00 -2.95
CA ASP A 620 28.86 11.86 -2.72
C ASP A 620 28.18 11.20 -3.93
N ILE A 621 27.48 10.09 -3.71
CA ILE A 621 26.72 9.35 -4.72
C ILE A 621 25.25 9.76 -4.65
N GLY A 622 24.74 10.33 -5.76
CA GLY A 622 23.44 11.01 -5.80
C GLY A 622 23.56 12.46 -5.31
N ALA A 623 24.56 13.18 -5.82
CA ALA A 623 24.93 14.49 -5.29
C ALA A 623 23.84 15.57 -5.45
N ALA A 624 22.88 15.40 -6.36
CA ALA A 624 21.75 16.29 -6.61
C ALA A 624 22.14 17.78 -6.64
N THR A 625 21.77 18.56 -5.61
CA THR A 625 22.08 20.01 -5.51
C THR A 625 23.51 20.32 -5.05
N GLY A 626 24.34 19.29 -4.88
CA GLY A 626 25.74 19.39 -4.48
C GLY A 626 25.93 19.74 -3.01
N ARG A 627 24.93 19.55 -2.15
CA ARG A 627 24.94 20.03 -0.76
C ARG A 627 26.08 19.43 0.07
N HIS A 628 26.28 18.11 0.02
CA HIS A 628 27.38 17.47 0.77
C HIS A 628 28.76 17.80 0.17
N PRO A 629 29.02 17.64 -1.14
CA PRO A 629 30.32 17.98 -1.71
C PRO A 629 30.72 19.44 -1.47
N THR A 630 29.75 20.36 -1.52
CA THR A 630 30.00 21.79 -1.24
C THR A 630 30.45 22.01 0.20
N ALA A 631 29.76 21.40 1.17
CA ALA A 631 30.14 21.55 2.57
C ALA A 631 31.48 20.88 2.89
N MET A 632 31.79 19.73 2.29
CA MET A 632 33.11 19.10 2.38
C MET A 632 34.20 20.01 1.80
N ALA A 633 33.96 20.61 0.63
CA ALA A 633 34.90 21.57 0.03
C ALA A 633 35.12 22.80 0.93
N GLY A 634 34.06 23.30 1.58
CA GLY A 634 34.14 24.37 2.58
C GLY A 634 35.02 24.03 3.79
N MET A 635 35.20 22.75 4.09
CA MET A 635 36.12 22.26 5.13
C MET A 635 37.55 22.01 4.61
N GLY A 636 37.83 22.32 3.34
CA GLY A 636 39.13 22.09 2.72
C GLY A 636 39.33 20.67 2.16
N VAL A 637 38.26 19.86 2.09
CA VAL A 637 38.30 18.50 1.53
C VAL A 637 38.23 18.56 0.01
N ALA A 638 39.03 17.75 -0.69
CA ALA A 638 38.91 17.55 -2.13
C ALA A 638 37.64 16.72 -2.42
N ALA A 639 36.53 17.42 -2.63
CA ALA A 639 35.19 16.84 -2.70
C ALA A 639 34.71 16.61 -4.13
N PHE A 640 34.07 15.46 -4.33
CA PHE A 640 33.47 15.04 -5.59
C PHE A 640 31.99 14.69 -5.38
N GLY A 641 31.18 14.93 -6.40
CA GLY A 641 29.79 14.47 -6.46
C GLY A 641 29.51 13.75 -7.78
N ILE A 642 28.78 12.65 -7.72
CA ILE A 642 28.28 11.95 -8.91
C ILE A 642 26.76 11.88 -8.87
N ASP A 643 26.11 12.13 -9.99
CA ASP A 643 24.67 11.97 -10.15
C ASP A 643 24.35 11.37 -11.50
N ILE A 644 23.30 10.55 -11.59
CA ILE A 644 22.88 9.93 -12.85
C ILE A 644 22.21 10.96 -13.77
N GLU A 645 21.59 11.97 -13.19
CA GLU A 645 20.89 13.02 -13.92
C GLU A 645 21.83 14.18 -14.24
N GLU A 646 22.09 14.39 -15.53
CA GLU A 646 22.92 15.49 -16.03
C GLU A 646 22.44 16.86 -15.50
N ARG A 647 21.13 17.02 -15.34
CA ARG A 647 20.53 18.27 -14.83
C ARG A 647 20.95 18.60 -13.41
N GLY A 648 21.04 17.60 -12.53
CA GLY A 648 21.51 17.79 -11.15
C GLY A 648 22.96 18.24 -11.12
N VAL A 649 23.81 17.61 -11.94
CA VAL A 649 25.22 17.98 -12.10
C VAL A 649 25.39 19.41 -12.62
N VAL A 650 24.60 19.80 -13.62
CA VAL A 650 24.63 21.17 -14.16
C VAL A 650 24.20 22.19 -13.10
N TYR A 651 23.10 21.91 -12.38
CA TYR A 651 22.63 22.78 -11.30
C TYR A 651 23.69 22.93 -10.20
N ALA A 652 24.25 21.82 -9.70
CA ALA A 652 25.28 21.82 -8.68
C ALA A 652 26.57 22.55 -9.15
N SER A 653 26.95 22.40 -10.42
CA SER A 653 28.14 23.07 -10.98
C SER A 653 27.97 24.58 -11.11
N ARG A 654 26.76 25.04 -11.49
CA ARG A 654 26.47 26.48 -11.68
C ARG A 654 26.37 27.25 -10.37
N HIS A 655 25.77 26.64 -9.35
CA HIS A 655 25.39 27.34 -8.12
C HIS A 655 26.50 27.38 -7.04
N ARG A 656 27.67 26.80 -7.32
CA ARG A 656 28.71 26.58 -6.31
C ARG A 656 30.08 27.20 -6.64
N GLY A 657 30.18 27.98 -7.72
CA GLY A 657 31.31 28.87 -8.02
C GLY A 657 32.49 28.23 -8.78
N VAL A 658 33.44 29.07 -9.23
CA VAL A 658 34.57 28.70 -10.13
C VAL A 658 35.79 28.13 -9.36
N GLN A 659 35.57 27.47 -8.22
CA GLN A 659 36.66 26.92 -7.39
C GLN A 659 37.17 25.58 -7.93
N ARG A 660 38.36 25.15 -7.49
CA ARG A 660 38.93 23.83 -7.85
C ARG A 660 38.07 22.65 -7.37
N TRP A 661 37.33 22.85 -6.28
CA TRP A 661 36.43 21.90 -5.64
C TRP A 661 35.12 22.60 -5.24
N PRO A 662 33.99 21.87 -5.17
CA PRO A 662 33.81 20.46 -5.53
C PRO A 662 33.79 20.20 -7.04
N GLN A 663 34.07 18.97 -7.45
CA GLN A 663 33.92 18.52 -8.85
C GLN A 663 32.70 17.62 -8.99
N TYR A 664 31.85 17.89 -9.98
CA TYR A 664 30.64 17.11 -10.24
C TYR A 664 30.75 16.34 -11.55
N LEU A 665 30.30 15.08 -11.56
CA LEU A 665 30.32 14.21 -12.74
C LEU A 665 28.95 13.58 -12.96
N VAL A 666 28.58 13.40 -14.23
CA VAL A 666 27.43 12.58 -14.61
C VAL A 666 27.86 11.12 -14.62
N GLY A 667 27.15 10.24 -13.92
CA GLY A 667 27.42 8.81 -13.96
C GLY A 667 26.59 7.96 -13.01
N ASP A 668 26.62 6.65 -13.23
CA ASP A 668 25.87 5.67 -12.45
C ASP A 668 26.64 5.26 -11.19
N GLY A 669 26.03 5.40 -10.01
CA GLY A 669 26.61 4.99 -8.74
C GLY A 669 26.94 3.49 -8.63
N ARG A 670 26.37 2.65 -9.51
CA ARG A 670 26.66 1.22 -9.64
C ARG A 670 27.91 0.93 -10.49
N ARG A 671 28.52 1.97 -11.09
CA ARG A 671 29.75 1.89 -11.88
C ARG A 671 30.51 3.21 -11.83
N LEU A 672 31.29 3.39 -10.78
CA LEU A 672 31.96 4.64 -10.46
C LEU A 672 33.21 4.87 -11.35
N PRO A 673 33.34 6.04 -12.01
CA PRO A 673 34.46 6.36 -12.90
C PRO A 673 35.75 6.77 -12.16
N PHE A 674 35.97 6.21 -10.96
CA PHE A 674 37.12 6.50 -10.12
C PHE A 674 38.00 5.27 -9.96
N ARG A 675 39.29 5.51 -9.68
CA ARG A 675 40.25 4.44 -9.38
C ARG A 675 39.96 3.84 -8.00
N ASP A 676 40.43 2.62 -7.79
CA ASP A 676 40.39 1.98 -6.48
C ASP A 676 41.10 2.86 -5.44
N GLU A 677 40.59 2.85 -4.20
CA GLU A 677 41.24 3.53 -3.06
C GLU A 677 41.50 5.05 -3.29
N SER A 678 40.53 5.74 -3.89
CA SER A 678 40.58 7.17 -4.21
C SER A 678 40.03 8.09 -3.12
N PHE A 679 39.17 7.60 -2.22
CA PHE A 679 38.45 8.43 -1.25
C PHE A 679 38.60 7.96 0.20
N ASP A 680 38.59 8.91 1.13
CA ASP A 680 38.55 8.63 2.57
C ASP A 680 37.11 8.49 3.06
N LEU A 681 36.16 9.18 2.40
CA LEU A 681 34.73 9.14 2.68
C LEU A 681 33.93 8.96 1.38
N VAL A 682 32.99 8.02 1.38
CA VAL A 682 31.94 7.91 0.36
C VAL A 682 30.59 8.06 1.05
N THR A 683 29.74 8.97 0.57
CA THR A 683 28.39 9.19 1.08
C THR A 683 27.34 8.82 0.04
N CYS A 684 26.18 8.36 0.48
CA CYS A 684 25.00 8.15 -0.36
C CYS A 684 23.76 8.54 0.45
N MET A 685 23.27 9.76 0.24
CA MET A 685 22.42 10.45 1.21
C MET A 685 20.97 10.64 0.71
N MET A 686 20.09 11.13 1.58
CA MET A 686 18.65 11.37 1.37
C MET A 686 17.86 10.21 0.77
N GLY A 687 18.24 8.97 1.10
CA GLY A 687 17.57 7.77 0.60
C GLY A 687 17.83 7.48 -0.88
N THR A 688 18.88 8.05 -1.47
CA THR A 688 19.28 7.78 -2.87
C THR A 688 19.38 6.28 -3.15
N VAL A 689 19.94 5.51 -2.21
CA VAL A 689 20.09 4.06 -2.33
C VAL A 689 18.74 3.34 -2.51
N ALA A 690 17.64 3.86 -1.92
CA ALA A 690 16.31 3.28 -2.02
C ALA A 690 15.65 3.49 -3.40
N HIS A 691 16.26 4.28 -4.29
CA HIS A 691 15.82 4.34 -5.69
C HIS A 691 16.27 3.11 -6.50
N LEU A 692 17.16 2.28 -5.94
CA LEU A 692 17.67 1.07 -6.57
C LEU A 692 17.01 -0.18 -5.98
N PRO A 693 16.71 -1.21 -6.80
CA PRO A 693 16.37 -2.54 -6.28
C PRO A 693 17.56 -3.16 -5.53
N ALA A 694 17.31 -4.22 -4.76
CA ALA A 694 18.32 -4.85 -3.89
C ALA A 694 19.65 -5.19 -4.61
N GLU A 695 19.60 -5.73 -5.83
CA GLU A 695 20.80 -6.01 -6.63
C GLU A 695 21.60 -4.74 -6.96
N GLY A 696 20.90 -3.65 -7.29
CA GLY A 696 21.50 -2.35 -7.57
C GLY A 696 22.15 -1.74 -6.32
N GLN A 697 21.52 -1.88 -5.15
CA GLN A 697 22.08 -1.43 -3.88
C GLN A 697 23.36 -2.20 -3.53
N GLN A 698 23.36 -3.52 -3.74
CA GLN A 698 24.54 -4.36 -3.56
C GLN A 698 25.70 -3.93 -4.47
N GLN A 699 25.41 -3.64 -5.74
CA GLN A 699 26.41 -3.17 -6.69
C GLN A 699 26.98 -1.78 -6.32
N LEU A 700 26.12 -0.85 -5.91
CA LEU A 700 26.54 0.47 -5.41
C LEU A 700 27.47 0.34 -4.20
N CYS A 701 27.13 -0.52 -3.23
CA CYS A 701 27.97 -0.75 -2.05
C CYS A 701 29.35 -1.32 -2.42
N ARG A 702 29.42 -2.24 -3.39
CA ARG A 702 30.69 -2.79 -3.89
C ARG A 702 31.56 -1.72 -4.54
N GLU A 703 30.98 -0.88 -5.40
CA GLU A 703 31.73 0.21 -6.04
C GLU A 703 32.21 1.26 -5.05
N ALA A 704 31.38 1.60 -4.06
CA ALA A 704 31.78 2.46 -2.95
C ALA A 704 32.96 1.85 -2.17
N ALA A 705 32.87 0.57 -1.80
CA ALA A 705 33.95 -0.14 -1.11
C ALA A 705 35.25 -0.20 -1.93
N ARG A 706 35.16 -0.39 -3.24
CA ARG A 706 36.31 -0.36 -4.16
C ARG A 706 37.01 1.01 -4.13
N CYS A 707 36.23 2.08 -4.20
CA CYS A 707 36.75 3.45 -4.25
C CYS A 707 37.29 3.95 -2.89
N LEU A 708 36.90 3.35 -1.77
CA LEU A 708 37.39 3.72 -0.44
C LEU A 708 38.84 3.28 -0.21
N ARG A 709 39.63 4.12 0.47
CA ARG A 709 40.94 3.74 1.04
C ARG A 709 40.77 2.83 2.25
N PRO A 710 41.80 2.05 2.63
CA PRO A 710 41.81 1.38 3.93
C PRO A 710 41.55 2.39 5.07
N ASN A 711 40.71 2.01 6.03
CA ASN A 711 40.15 2.87 7.08
C ASN A 711 39.21 4.00 6.62
N GLY A 712 38.88 4.05 5.33
CA GLY A 712 37.86 4.96 4.81
C GLY A 712 36.45 4.50 5.18
N ARG A 713 35.48 5.43 5.18
CA ARG A 713 34.10 5.15 5.59
C ARG A 713 33.09 5.30 4.45
N LEU A 714 32.12 4.39 4.42
CA LEU A 714 30.88 4.52 3.67
C LEU A 714 29.77 4.96 4.63
N VAL A 715 29.06 6.04 4.31
CA VAL A 715 27.88 6.49 5.05
C VAL A 715 26.69 6.51 4.10
N VAL A 716 25.67 5.70 4.40
CA VAL A 716 24.42 5.66 3.64
C VAL A 716 23.30 6.15 4.53
N SER A 717 22.46 7.06 4.04
CA SER A 717 21.20 7.38 4.70
C SER A 717 20.02 6.84 3.90
N THR A 718 19.02 6.33 4.62
CA THR A 718 17.82 5.76 3.99
C THR A 718 16.62 5.84 4.92
N TRP A 719 15.45 5.56 4.37
CA TRP A 719 14.16 5.55 5.04
C TRP A 719 13.99 4.30 5.92
N ASP A 720 13.32 4.47 7.06
CA ASP A 720 12.97 3.38 7.97
C ASP A 720 11.47 3.08 7.88
N ASN A 721 11.12 1.98 7.21
CA ASN A 721 9.73 1.59 7.01
C ASN A 721 9.01 1.17 8.32
N ASP A 722 9.77 0.87 9.38
CA ASP A 722 9.19 0.51 10.68
C ASP A 722 8.79 1.74 11.50
N CYS A 723 9.18 2.94 11.06
CA CYS A 723 8.73 4.18 11.67
C CYS A 723 7.24 4.43 11.39
N ARG A 724 6.40 4.37 12.43
CA ARG A 724 4.93 4.52 12.34
C ARG A 724 4.45 5.84 11.74
N HIS A 725 5.26 6.88 11.87
CA HIS A 725 4.96 8.22 11.39
C HIS A 725 5.88 8.63 10.24
N LEU A 726 6.46 7.65 9.53
CA LEU A 726 7.27 7.87 8.33
C LEU A 726 6.48 8.71 7.30
N THR A 727 7.07 9.83 6.93
CA THR A 727 6.74 10.54 5.70
C THR A 727 7.98 10.63 4.82
N PHE A 728 7.78 10.37 3.53
CA PHE A 728 8.81 10.61 2.52
C PHE A 728 8.87 12.10 2.17
N LEU A 729 9.96 12.54 1.53
CA LEU A 729 10.08 13.93 1.08
C LEU A 729 8.85 14.35 0.26
N SER A 730 8.34 15.55 0.55
CA SER A 730 7.17 16.12 -0.13
C SER A 730 7.38 16.39 -1.62
N ILE A 731 8.63 16.34 -2.10
CA ILE A 731 8.97 16.45 -3.52
C ILE A 731 8.65 15.17 -4.30
N TYR A 732 8.56 14.01 -3.63
CA TYR A 732 8.26 12.75 -4.30
C TYR A 732 6.79 12.66 -4.67
N ASN A 733 6.54 12.23 -5.92
CA ASN A 733 5.21 11.80 -6.32
C ASN A 733 4.88 10.41 -5.72
N GLN A 734 3.63 9.96 -5.86
CA GLN A 734 3.18 8.70 -5.24
C GLN A 734 3.94 7.47 -5.75
N GLU A 735 4.19 7.38 -7.06
CA GLU A 735 4.95 6.28 -7.65
C GLU A 735 6.38 6.22 -7.11
N GLN A 736 7.03 7.38 -6.95
CA GLN A 736 8.36 7.49 -6.35
C GLN A 736 8.35 7.08 -4.88
N LYS A 737 7.35 7.53 -4.10
CA LYS A 737 7.18 7.13 -2.69
C LYS A 737 7.04 5.61 -2.56
N GLU A 738 6.27 4.98 -3.44
CA GLU A 738 6.08 3.53 -3.41
C GLU A 738 7.33 2.77 -3.87
N LEU A 739 8.01 3.27 -4.89
CA LEU A 739 9.29 2.73 -5.33
C LEU A 739 10.31 2.74 -4.18
N VAL A 740 10.52 3.88 -3.52
CA VAL A 740 11.48 3.98 -2.41
C VAL A 740 11.02 3.17 -1.20
N ARG A 741 9.72 3.12 -0.90
CA ARG A 741 9.18 2.28 0.18
C ARG A 741 9.50 0.81 -0.05
N ARG A 742 9.18 0.29 -1.25
CA ARG A 742 9.42 -1.11 -1.64
C ARG A 742 10.89 -1.49 -1.58
N ASN A 743 11.78 -0.56 -1.94
CA ASN A 743 13.21 -0.81 -2.02
C ASN A 743 13.95 -0.48 -0.71
N SER A 744 13.33 0.21 0.24
CA SER A 744 13.95 0.52 1.53
C SER A 744 14.10 -0.77 2.34
N LEU A 745 15.35 -1.09 2.68
CA LEU A 745 15.68 -2.26 3.46
C LEU A 745 15.67 -1.95 4.96
N GLU A 746 15.36 -2.96 5.75
CA GLU A 746 15.55 -2.92 7.21
C GLU A 746 17.01 -2.64 7.56
N ALA A 747 17.22 -2.05 8.73
CA ALA A 747 18.54 -1.62 9.15
C ALA A 747 19.56 -2.76 9.24
N GLU A 748 19.15 -3.92 9.73
CA GLU A 748 19.97 -5.11 9.88
C GLU A 748 20.44 -5.65 8.51
N ALA A 749 19.67 -5.43 7.45
CA ALA A 749 20.00 -5.87 6.11
C ALA A 749 21.23 -5.12 5.53
N TYR A 750 21.41 -3.84 5.90
CA TYR A 750 22.58 -3.06 5.47
C TYR A 750 23.90 -3.60 6.02
N ALA A 751 23.90 -4.16 7.24
CA ALA A 751 25.08 -4.82 7.77
C ALA A 751 25.49 -6.03 6.90
N GLY A 752 24.52 -6.77 6.36
CA GLY A 752 24.75 -7.84 5.39
C GLY A 752 25.30 -7.34 4.06
N LEU A 753 24.70 -6.27 3.50
CA LEU A 753 25.16 -5.66 2.26
C LEU A 753 26.60 -5.15 2.35
N PHE A 754 26.95 -4.48 3.44
CA PHE A 754 28.30 -3.97 3.66
C PHE A 754 29.32 -5.11 3.78
N ARG A 755 29.01 -6.16 4.54
CA ARG A 755 29.90 -7.35 4.63
C ARG A 755 30.14 -7.99 3.27
N GLN A 756 29.10 -8.12 2.44
CA GLN A 756 29.23 -8.67 1.07
C GLN A 756 30.06 -7.76 0.15
N ALA A 757 30.11 -6.46 0.42
CA ALA A 757 30.96 -5.50 -0.28
C ALA A 757 32.41 -5.45 0.27
N GLY A 758 32.72 -6.22 1.32
CA GLY A 758 34.04 -6.22 1.97
C GLY A 758 34.25 -5.07 2.96
N LEU A 759 33.17 -4.53 3.51
CA LEU A 759 33.17 -3.48 4.53
C LEU A 759 32.76 -4.04 5.90
N GLU A 760 33.30 -3.46 6.97
CA GLU A 760 32.91 -3.73 8.36
C GLU A 760 31.83 -2.75 8.78
N PHE A 761 30.65 -3.25 9.17
CA PHE A 761 29.58 -2.42 9.70
C PHE A 761 29.97 -1.87 11.08
N GLU A 762 30.00 -0.55 11.23
CA GLU A 762 30.39 0.12 12.47
C GLU A 762 29.17 0.44 13.35
N GLN A 763 28.17 1.14 12.78
CA GLN A 763 27.04 1.64 13.55
C GLN A 763 25.84 2.00 12.66
N GLN A 764 24.68 2.02 13.30
CA GLN A 764 23.46 2.65 12.81
C GLN A 764 23.08 3.83 13.69
N VAL A 765 22.59 4.90 13.06
CA VAL A 765 22.14 6.11 13.73
C VAL A 765 20.74 6.49 13.25
N PRO A 766 19.66 6.15 13.99
CA PRO A 766 18.33 6.66 13.67
C PRO A 766 18.26 8.17 13.95
N PHE A 767 17.53 8.89 13.11
CA PHE A 767 17.28 10.33 13.25
C PHE A 767 15.88 10.69 12.72
N ALA A 768 15.42 11.89 13.04
CA ALA A 768 14.04 12.32 12.83
C ALA A 768 13.06 11.37 13.56
N LEU A 769 13.29 11.17 14.86
CA LEU A 769 12.47 10.29 15.72
C LEU A 769 11.10 10.87 16.04
N LEU A 770 10.92 12.16 15.78
CA LEU A 770 9.69 12.88 16.07
C LEU A 770 8.88 13.08 14.79
N PRO A 771 7.53 13.05 14.89
CA PRO A 771 6.64 13.39 13.79
C PRO A 771 6.89 14.80 13.22
N ASP A 772 6.58 14.96 11.94
CA ASP A 772 6.81 16.19 11.17
C ASP A 772 6.22 17.47 11.77
N VAL A 773 5.15 17.35 12.55
CA VAL A 773 4.52 18.48 13.26
C VAL A 773 5.51 19.25 14.13
N PHE A 774 6.48 18.56 14.74
CA PHE A 774 7.46 19.18 15.61
C PHE A 774 8.43 20.10 14.86
N SER A 775 8.74 19.83 13.60
CA SER A 775 9.56 20.72 12.77
C SER A 775 8.92 22.11 12.60
N TYR A 776 7.58 22.19 12.67
CA TYR A 776 6.85 23.44 12.63
C TYR A 776 6.82 24.15 13.99
N GLU A 777 6.57 23.41 15.07
CA GLU A 777 6.57 23.96 16.44
C GLU A 777 7.95 24.51 16.83
N LEU A 778 9.01 23.85 16.38
CA LEU A 778 10.40 24.27 16.57
C LEU A 778 10.82 25.42 15.64
N ARG A 779 9.92 25.88 14.75
CA ARG A 779 10.15 26.98 13.80
C ARG A 779 11.36 26.74 12.89
N VAL A 780 11.50 25.52 12.37
CA VAL A 780 12.61 25.13 11.49
C VAL A 780 12.61 25.91 10.17
N ARG A 781 11.46 26.49 9.75
CA ARG A 781 11.29 27.27 8.49
C ARG A 781 12.26 28.45 8.34
N GLY A 782 12.82 28.98 9.43
CA GLY A 782 13.83 30.05 9.39
C GLY A 782 15.28 29.57 9.40
N MET A 783 15.52 28.26 9.59
CA MET A 783 16.83 27.63 9.77
C MET A 783 17.81 28.46 10.62
N THR A 784 17.32 29.09 11.68
CA THR A 784 18.22 29.82 12.56
C THR A 784 19.09 28.81 13.32
N ALA A 785 20.31 29.20 13.66
CA ALA A 785 21.17 28.35 14.49
C ALA A 785 20.45 27.89 15.77
N GLU A 786 19.58 28.74 16.32
CA GLU A 786 18.76 28.41 17.49
C GLU A 786 17.66 27.38 17.20
N SER A 787 16.90 27.50 16.10
CA SER A 787 15.84 26.52 15.79
C SER A 787 16.41 25.14 15.49
N LEU A 788 17.55 25.09 14.80
CA LEU A 788 18.28 23.85 14.52
C LEU A 788 18.87 23.22 15.77
N ARG A 789 19.42 24.04 16.68
CA ARG A 789 19.88 23.54 17.98
C ARG A 789 18.75 22.89 18.76
N ARG A 790 17.56 23.50 18.79
CA ARG A 790 16.39 22.91 19.46
C ARG A 790 15.96 21.60 18.80
N LEU A 791 16.02 21.50 17.47
CA LEU A 791 15.71 20.29 16.72
C LEU A 791 16.68 19.14 17.07
N VAL A 792 17.99 19.42 17.05
CA VAL A 792 19.02 18.43 17.43
C VAL A 792 18.85 17.99 18.89
N GLU A 793 18.60 18.93 19.80
CA GLU A 793 18.36 18.60 21.21
C GLU A 793 17.09 17.77 21.42
N ALA A 794 16.02 18.04 20.68
CA ALA A 794 14.78 17.27 20.74
C ALA A 794 14.97 15.84 20.21
N ASP A 795 15.65 15.68 19.08
CA ASP A 795 15.94 14.37 18.49
C ASP A 795 16.85 13.52 19.40
N LEU A 796 17.86 14.14 20.02
CA LEU A 796 18.72 13.48 21.02
C LEU A 796 17.95 13.08 22.28
N ALA A 797 17.07 13.95 22.77
CA ALA A 797 16.24 13.65 23.94
C ALA A 797 15.29 12.49 23.64
N ALA A 798 14.69 12.44 22.44
CA ALA A 798 13.85 11.34 21.99
C ALA A 798 14.64 10.03 21.95
N ARG A 799 15.83 10.05 21.33
CA ARG A 799 16.72 8.87 21.22
C ARG A 799 17.14 8.32 22.57
N ALA A 800 17.43 9.20 23.53
CA ALA A 800 17.82 8.80 24.88
C ALA A 800 16.64 8.28 25.71
N SER A 801 15.46 8.88 25.52
CA SER A 801 14.24 8.47 26.23
C SER A 801 13.68 7.15 25.69
N PHE A 802 13.87 6.88 24.40
CA PHE A 802 13.28 5.74 23.70
C PHE A 802 14.31 5.05 22.79
N PRO A 803 15.24 4.25 23.35
CA PRO A 803 16.34 3.65 22.59
C PRO A 803 15.92 2.68 21.48
N LYS A 804 14.70 2.15 21.55
CA LYS A 804 14.09 1.25 20.56
C LYS A 804 13.21 1.97 19.54
N MET A 805 13.10 3.30 19.61
CA MET A 805 12.25 4.07 18.71
C MET A 805 12.91 4.18 17.33
N HIS A 806 12.15 3.82 16.31
CA HIS A 806 12.54 4.00 14.91
C HIS A 806 12.46 5.49 14.54
N GLY A 807 13.54 5.99 13.93
CA GLY A 807 13.53 7.31 13.29
C GLY A 807 12.90 7.23 11.91
N GLN A 808 12.38 8.32 11.36
CA GLN A 808 11.89 8.30 9.97
C GLN A 808 13.00 7.93 8.96
N MET A 809 14.26 8.18 9.34
CA MET A 809 15.44 7.80 8.57
C MET A 809 16.54 7.30 9.52
N PHE A 810 17.52 6.61 8.96
CA PHE A 810 18.75 6.25 9.68
C PHE A 810 19.98 6.38 8.79
N LEU A 811 21.15 6.58 9.44
CA LEU A 811 22.45 6.39 8.82
C LEU A 811 22.94 4.96 9.07
N ALA A 812 23.43 4.29 8.04
CA ALA A 812 24.22 3.08 8.13
C ALA A 812 25.69 3.41 7.80
N VAL A 813 26.59 3.12 8.74
CA VAL A 813 28.02 3.47 8.64
C VAL A 813 28.86 2.20 8.58
N ALA A 814 29.77 2.15 7.61
CA ALA A 814 30.72 1.06 7.44
C ALA A 814 32.14 1.59 7.24
N ALA A 815 33.14 0.82 7.66
CA ALA A 815 34.55 1.10 7.43
C ALA A 815 35.18 0.06 6.50
N LYS A 816 36.16 0.49 5.71
CA LYS A 816 37.01 -0.42 4.93
C LYS A 816 38.14 -0.95 5.82
N PRO A 817 38.31 -2.29 5.95
CA PRO A 817 39.37 -2.86 6.78
C PRO A 817 40.77 -2.37 6.40
N SER A 818 41.67 -2.27 7.38
CA SER A 818 43.07 -1.98 7.14
C SER A 818 43.77 -3.15 6.41
N ARG A 819 44.69 -2.87 5.48
CA ARG A 819 45.51 -3.90 4.82
C ARG A 819 46.46 -4.50 5.87
N GLY A 820 46.04 -5.57 6.54
CA GLY A 820 46.84 -6.25 7.58
C GLY A 820 46.02 -7.04 8.60
N ALA A 821 44.71 -6.79 8.73
CA ALA A 821 43.83 -7.64 9.51
C ALA A 821 43.40 -8.84 8.65
N GLY A 822 44.14 -9.96 8.76
CA GLY A 822 43.58 -11.25 8.36
C GLY A 822 42.28 -11.51 9.14
N PRO A 823 41.35 -12.31 8.61
CA PRO A 823 40.06 -12.53 9.27
C PRO A 823 40.31 -13.04 10.70
N SER A 824 39.96 -12.23 11.69
CA SER A 824 39.98 -12.68 13.08
C SER A 824 38.89 -13.74 13.22
N SER A 825 39.31 -15.01 13.19
CA SER A 825 38.46 -16.13 13.52
C SER A 825 38.09 -16.04 15.01
N THR A 826 36.90 -15.56 15.33
CA THR A 826 36.29 -15.83 16.63
C THR A 826 34.78 -16.02 16.48
N ARG A 827 34.43 -17.27 16.80
CA ARG A 827 33.16 -17.93 17.10
C ARG A 827 31.98 -17.07 17.54
#